data_AF-A0A084B1C3-F1
#
_entry.id   AF-A0A084B1C3-F1
#
_cell.length_a   1.000
_cell.length_b   1.000
_cell.length_c   1.000
_cell.angle_alpha   90.00
_cell.angle_beta   90.00
_cell.angle_gamma   90.00
#
_symmetry.space_group_name_H-M   'P 1'
#
loop_
_entity.id
_entity.type
_entity.pdbx_description
1 polymer ?
#
loop_
_entity_poly.entity_id
_entity_poly.type
_entity_poly.pdbx_seq_one_letter_code
_entity_poly.pdbx_strand_id
1 'polypeptide(L)'
;MAAQLRYDGQVVVVTGAGGGLGKAYATFFGSRGASVVVNDLGGSFQGEGNSTKAADVVVNEIKAAGGKAVANYDSVEFGERIIDTAIKAFGRIDILINNAGILRDTSFKNMKDADWDLIIKVHVKGSYKCARAAWPYFRKQKYGRVINTASAAGLFGNFGQTNYSAAKLAMVGFTETLAKEGIKYNILANVIAPIAASRMTETVMPPDVLEALKPDWVVPLVAVLVHKDNTNETGGIFEVGGGHVAKLRWERSSGLLLKADDSYTPGAILKKWDKVVDFSNPQYPTGPNDFMSLLEESMKLGPSEQGEKLDFTGRVALVTGGGAGIGRAYSLAFAKLGASVVVNDLVNPDTVVEEIRKMGGKAAGVKASAEDGEAVVKGAIDAFGRIDILVNNAGILRDKAFTNMDDNLWDPVMNVHLRGTYKTTKAAWPYFLKQKYGRVLNTTSTSGIYGNFGQANYAAAKCGILGFSRALALEGFKYGIYVNTIAPNAGTAMTATIMPEEMVQAFKPDYIAPLVLLLCSDKCPDPTGGLYEVGSGWVGRTRWQRTGGHGFPVDVELAPEEVLKHWKDIVTFDDGRADHPEKSQDGIQKVMQNMENRSKTSSKTSAPAASNEHLDAIAKAIKEEGEPTEFKYEERDVILYNLGVGAKRTDLKYIFEGAEDFQVVPTFGVIPPFNAQMPFDFDAIVPNFSPMMLLHGEQFLELRKFPIPTASRLVSRARLLEVVDKGSAAIAKTAVTTVVADTGEEVFYNESTIFLRGCGGFGGPKRGKDRGPATAANVPPKRAPDVVVEEKTTEEQAAIYRLSGDYNPLHVDPAFAKMGGFKAPILHGLCFFGIAGKAVYEQFGPFKNIKVRFAGSVIPGQTLVTEMWREGNRVIFQAKVKETGKPAIAGAAAELATDPAGKL
;
A
#
# COMPACT_ATOMS: atom_id res chain seq x y z
N MET A 1 33.59 15.95 -21.23
CA MET A 1 32.15 15.65 -21.17
C MET A 1 31.88 14.49 -22.11
N ALA A 2 31.11 13.49 -21.68
CA ALA A 2 30.68 12.42 -22.59
C ALA A 2 29.79 13.03 -23.70
N ALA A 3 29.80 12.43 -24.90
CA ALA A 3 28.90 12.85 -25.96
C ALA A 3 27.45 12.63 -25.51
N GLN A 4 26.59 13.63 -25.73
CA GLN A 4 25.18 13.54 -25.37
C GLN A 4 24.47 12.45 -26.18
N LEU A 5 23.59 11.66 -25.56
CA LEU A 5 22.63 10.79 -26.23
C LEU A 5 21.68 11.63 -27.07
N ARG A 6 21.50 11.21 -28.32
CA ARG A 6 20.73 11.88 -29.36
C ARG A 6 19.79 10.91 -30.04
N TYR A 7 18.61 11.39 -30.40
CA TYR A 7 17.55 10.63 -31.06
C TYR A 7 17.20 11.25 -32.43
N ASP A 8 18.20 11.89 -33.05
CA ASP A 8 18.05 12.59 -34.32
C ASP A 8 17.50 11.64 -35.40
N GLY A 9 16.44 12.08 -36.08
CA GLY A 9 15.77 11.30 -37.13
C GLY A 9 14.88 10.16 -36.62
N GLN A 10 14.73 9.98 -35.30
CA GLN A 10 13.80 9.02 -34.72
C GLN A 10 12.45 9.68 -34.39
N VAL A 11 11.38 8.88 -34.41
CA VAL A 11 10.03 9.31 -34.06
C VAL A 11 9.57 8.63 -32.77
N VAL A 12 9.10 9.44 -31.81
CA VAL A 12 8.63 9.00 -30.49
C VAL A 12 7.15 9.28 -30.36
N VAL A 13 6.37 8.25 -30.02
CA VAL A 13 4.97 8.39 -29.60
C VAL A 13 4.91 8.27 -28.08
N VAL A 14 4.36 9.28 -27.41
CA VAL A 14 4.12 9.26 -25.96
C VAL A 14 2.63 9.40 -25.70
N THR A 15 2.03 8.41 -25.05
CA THR A 15 0.60 8.44 -24.68
C THR A 15 0.40 9.11 -23.31
N GLY A 16 -0.68 9.87 -23.14
CA GLY A 16 -0.93 10.66 -21.92
C GLY A 16 0.15 11.72 -21.68
N ALA A 17 0.52 12.44 -22.74
CA ALA A 17 1.66 13.34 -22.77
C ALA A 17 1.32 14.83 -22.55
N GLY A 18 0.08 15.15 -22.19
CA GLY A 18 -0.37 16.51 -21.93
C GLY A 18 0.07 17.06 -20.55
N GLY A 19 0.64 16.23 -19.69
CA GLY A 19 1.13 16.63 -18.36
C GLY A 19 1.99 15.57 -17.69
N GLY A 20 2.50 15.89 -16.50
CA GLY A 20 3.28 14.97 -15.65
C GLY A 20 4.42 14.28 -16.40
N LEU A 21 4.57 12.98 -16.17
CA LEU A 21 5.64 12.16 -16.72
C LEU A 21 5.62 12.06 -18.26
N GLY A 22 4.43 12.01 -18.87
CA GLY A 22 4.32 11.98 -20.33
C GLY A 22 4.84 13.27 -20.98
N LYS A 23 4.53 14.43 -20.39
CA LYS A 23 5.08 15.73 -20.83
C LYS A 23 6.60 15.76 -20.68
N ALA A 24 7.13 15.26 -19.57
CA ALA A 24 8.58 15.21 -19.33
C ALA A 24 9.31 14.37 -20.39
N TYR A 25 8.77 13.20 -20.76
CA TYR A 25 9.32 12.43 -21.88
C TYR A 25 9.26 13.20 -23.20
N ALA A 26 8.10 13.75 -23.55
CA ALA A 26 7.90 14.42 -24.83
C ALA A 26 8.86 15.60 -25.02
N THR A 27 8.98 16.44 -24.00
CA THR A 27 9.90 17.61 -24.00
C THR A 27 11.36 17.17 -24.05
N PHE A 28 11.75 16.16 -23.26
CA PHE A 28 13.10 15.60 -23.31
C PHE A 28 13.46 15.07 -24.70
N PHE A 29 12.65 14.19 -25.29
CA PHE A 29 12.95 13.61 -26.60
C PHE A 29 12.96 14.68 -27.71
N GLY A 30 12.07 15.67 -27.62
CA GLY A 30 12.09 16.83 -28.52
C GLY A 30 13.40 17.61 -28.43
N SER A 31 13.89 17.89 -27.21
CA SER A 31 15.18 18.56 -26.99
C SER A 31 16.38 17.73 -27.47
N ARG A 32 16.25 16.40 -27.45
CA ARG A 32 17.27 15.44 -27.90
C ARG A 32 17.14 15.05 -29.38
N GLY A 33 16.37 15.80 -30.18
CA GLY A 33 16.35 15.74 -31.64
C GLY A 33 15.30 14.82 -32.26
N ALA A 34 14.48 14.17 -31.45
CA ALA A 34 13.41 13.33 -31.95
C ALA A 34 12.23 14.16 -32.48
N SER A 35 11.45 13.57 -33.39
CA SER A 35 10.12 14.07 -33.73
C SER A 35 9.08 13.40 -32.84
N VAL A 36 8.24 14.18 -32.16
CA VAL A 36 7.39 13.68 -31.07
C VAL A 36 5.91 13.76 -31.44
N VAL A 37 5.18 12.65 -31.27
CA VAL A 37 3.72 12.65 -31.22
C VAL A 37 3.30 12.73 -29.76
N VAL A 38 2.66 13.85 -29.41
CA VAL A 38 2.13 14.11 -28.09
C VAL A 38 0.66 13.69 -28.09
N ASN A 39 0.37 12.47 -27.62
CA ASN A 39 -1.01 12.00 -27.49
C ASN A 39 -1.56 12.35 -26.11
N ASP A 40 -2.69 13.04 -26.06
CA ASP A 40 -3.47 13.23 -24.84
C ASP A 40 -4.96 13.45 -25.16
N LEU A 41 -5.83 12.68 -24.51
CA LEU A 41 -7.29 12.78 -24.68
C LEU A 41 -7.85 14.07 -24.06
N GLY A 42 -7.14 14.67 -23.09
CA GLY A 42 -7.57 15.89 -22.42
C GLY A 42 -8.49 15.67 -21.22
N GLY A 43 -8.52 14.46 -20.67
CA GLY A 43 -9.31 14.10 -19.49
C GLY A 43 -8.60 14.35 -18.16
N SER A 44 -9.36 14.35 -17.06
CA SER A 44 -8.84 14.39 -15.69
C SER A 44 -8.08 13.10 -15.34
N PHE A 45 -7.39 13.05 -14.18
CA PHE A 45 -6.78 11.79 -13.69
C PHE A 45 -7.83 10.72 -13.35
N GLN A 46 -9.10 11.14 -13.24
CA GLN A 46 -10.27 10.27 -13.18
C GLN A 46 -10.85 9.99 -14.58
N GLY A 47 -10.20 10.33 -15.69
CA GLY A 47 -10.71 10.05 -17.04
C GLY A 47 -12.00 10.79 -17.40
N GLU A 48 -12.27 11.96 -16.80
CA GLU A 48 -13.43 12.80 -17.10
C GLU A 48 -13.05 14.01 -17.96
N GLY A 49 -13.88 14.38 -18.94
CA GLY A 49 -13.65 15.53 -19.84
C GLY A 49 -12.77 15.21 -21.07
N ASN A 50 -12.79 16.09 -22.08
CA ASN A 50 -12.09 15.93 -23.37
C ASN A 50 -11.50 17.27 -23.87
N SER A 51 -10.53 17.85 -23.13
CA SER A 51 -9.89 19.13 -23.51
C SER A 51 -8.62 18.91 -24.36
N THR A 52 -8.67 19.21 -25.65
CA THR A 52 -7.51 19.09 -26.58
C THR A 52 -6.31 19.98 -26.20
N LYS A 53 -6.53 21.02 -25.38
CA LYS A 53 -5.53 22.02 -25.00
C LYS A 53 -4.25 21.44 -24.39
N ALA A 54 -4.32 20.31 -23.68
CA ALA A 54 -3.16 19.78 -22.95
C ALA A 54 -2.04 19.31 -23.90
N ALA A 55 -2.40 18.57 -24.96
CA ALA A 55 -1.42 18.14 -25.98
C ALA A 55 -0.87 19.33 -26.77
N ASP A 56 -1.72 20.28 -27.15
CA ASP A 56 -1.33 21.49 -27.88
C ASP A 56 -0.28 22.32 -27.14
N VAL A 57 -0.44 22.51 -25.82
CA VAL A 57 0.52 23.25 -24.99
C VAL A 57 1.90 22.62 -25.07
N VAL A 58 2.01 21.29 -24.89
CA VAL A 58 3.30 20.59 -24.93
C VAL A 58 3.92 20.62 -26.33
N VAL A 59 3.11 20.48 -27.38
CA VAL A 59 3.59 20.61 -28.77
C VAL A 59 4.15 22.00 -29.05
N ASN A 60 3.47 23.05 -28.58
CA ASN A 60 3.92 24.43 -28.75
C ASN A 60 5.21 24.70 -27.97
N GLU A 61 5.36 24.17 -26.76
CA GLU A 61 6.61 24.24 -25.99
C GLU A 61 7.78 23.59 -26.74
N ILE A 62 7.57 22.38 -27.29
CA ILE A 62 8.62 21.67 -28.06
C ILE A 62 8.99 22.47 -29.32
N LYS A 63 8.01 23.00 -30.06
CA LYS A 63 8.26 23.81 -31.26
C LYS A 63 8.97 25.13 -30.95
N ALA A 64 8.59 25.80 -29.86
CA ALA A 64 9.23 27.03 -29.42
C ALA A 64 10.70 26.80 -29.03
N ALA A 65 11.02 25.62 -28.50
CA ALA A 65 12.40 25.18 -28.23
C ALA A 65 13.15 24.67 -29.48
N GLY A 66 12.57 24.77 -30.69
CA GLY A 66 13.18 24.35 -31.95
C GLY A 66 13.03 22.86 -32.29
N GLY A 67 12.27 22.09 -31.51
CA GLY A 67 11.97 20.69 -31.74
C GLY A 67 10.82 20.47 -32.73
N LYS A 68 10.56 19.19 -33.06
CA LYS A 68 9.47 18.78 -33.96
C LYS A 68 8.42 18.01 -33.17
N ALA A 69 7.18 18.49 -33.17
CA ALA A 69 6.09 17.78 -32.51
C ALA A 69 4.74 17.97 -33.21
N VAL A 70 3.85 16.98 -33.04
CA VAL A 70 2.45 17.01 -33.48
C VAL A 70 1.55 16.47 -32.37
N ALA A 71 0.37 17.07 -32.20
CA ALA A 71 -0.60 16.63 -31.21
C ALA A 71 -1.46 15.50 -31.78
N ASN A 72 -1.91 14.59 -30.90
CA ASN A 72 -2.97 13.64 -31.17
C ASN A 72 -3.95 13.63 -29.99
N TYR A 73 -5.25 13.55 -30.28
CA TYR A 73 -6.32 13.66 -29.26
C TYR A 73 -7.14 12.38 -29.10
N ASP A 74 -6.73 11.29 -29.77
CA ASP A 74 -7.48 10.04 -29.72
C ASP A 74 -7.30 9.35 -28.36
N SER A 75 -8.34 8.63 -27.92
CA SER A 75 -8.20 7.68 -26.84
C SER A 75 -7.19 6.60 -27.23
N VAL A 76 -6.39 6.13 -26.26
CA VAL A 76 -5.44 5.02 -26.45
C VAL A 76 -6.10 3.72 -26.90
N GLU A 77 -7.42 3.60 -26.75
CA GLU A 77 -8.21 2.52 -27.33
C GLU A 77 -8.14 2.46 -28.86
N PHE A 78 -7.90 3.61 -29.51
CA PHE A 78 -7.75 3.76 -30.95
C PHE A 78 -6.28 3.91 -31.32
N GLY A 79 -5.44 3.02 -30.79
CA GLY A 79 -3.99 3.05 -31.00
C GLY A 79 -3.59 3.18 -32.48
N GLU A 80 -4.35 2.60 -33.41
CA GLU A 80 -4.14 2.76 -34.84
C GLU A 80 -4.14 4.22 -35.32
N ARG A 81 -5.00 5.08 -34.77
CA ARG A 81 -5.09 6.51 -35.13
C ARG A 81 -3.92 7.31 -34.56
N ILE A 82 -3.47 6.93 -33.36
CA ILE A 82 -2.30 7.52 -32.71
C ILE A 82 -1.05 7.22 -33.53
N ILE A 83 -0.84 5.95 -33.92
CA ILE A 83 0.33 5.56 -34.72
C ILE A 83 0.23 6.13 -36.14
N ASP A 84 -0.96 6.16 -36.75
CA ASP A 84 -1.18 6.80 -38.05
C ASP A 84 -0.80 8.29 -38.05
N THR A 85 -1.01 9.00 -36.93
CA THR A 85 -0.52 10.38 -36.77
C THR A 85 1.00 10.47 -36.90
N ALA A 86 1.75 9.54 -36.28
CA ALA A 86 3.21 9.48 -36.41
C ALA A 86 3.64 9.23 -37.86
N ILE A 87 2.97 8.30 -38.54
CA ILE A 87 3.28 7.94 -39.93
C ILE A 87 2.95 9.09 -40.88
N LYS A 88 1.81 9.76 -40.74
CA LYS A 88 1.43 10.90 -41.58
C LYS A 88 2.33 12.11 -41.37
N ALA A 89 2.70 12.41 -40.12
CA ALA A 89 3.51 13.59 -39.81
C ALA A 89 5.00 13.39 -40.12
N PHE A 90 5.54 12.19 -39.86
CA PHE A 90 6.98 11.95 -39.84
C PHE A 90 7.44 10.72 -40.63
N GLY A 91 6.52 9.93 -41.19
CA GLY A 91 6.81 8.80 -42.07
C GLY A 91 7.28 7.51 -41.39
N ARG A 92 7.45 7.50 -40.06
CA ARG A 92 7.95 6.37 -39.28
C ARG A 92 7.55 6.44 -37.80
N ILE A 93 7.82 5.36 -37.07
CA ILE A 93 7.79 5.30 -35.60
C ILE A 93 8.97 4.45 -35.12
N ASP A 94 9.68 4.90 -34.10
CA ASP A 94 10.85 4.20 -33.55
C ASP A 94 10.68 3.83 -32.08
N ILE A 95 9.99 4.69 -31.32
CA ILE A 95 9.85 4.57 -29.87
C ILE A 95 8.38 4.75 -29.50
N LEU A 96 7.83 3.79 -28.76
CA LEU A 96 6.49 3.86 -28.19
C LEU A 96 6.60 3.86 -26.66
N ILE A 97 6.12 4.93 -26.03
CA ILE A 97 6.04 5.04 -24.57
C ILE A 97 4.57 4.96 -24.16
N ASN A 98 4.15 3.78 -23.70
CA ASN A 98 2.83 3.54 -23.14
C ASN A 98 2.78 4.07 -21.70
N ASN A 99 2.42 5.34 -21.57
CA ASN A 99 2.39 6.09 -20.31
C ASN A 99 0.97 6.46 -19.85
N ALA A 100 0.00 6.59 -20.77
CA ALA A 100 -1.36 6.98 -20.43
C ALA A 100 -1.96 6.16 -19.28
N GLY A 101 -2.66 6.84 -18.37
CA GLY A 101 -3.21 6.22 -17.20
C GLY A 101 -4.20 7.10 -16.43
N ILE A 102 -5.06 6.43 -15.66
CA ILE A 102 -6.12 7.02 -14.83
C ILE A 102 -6.29 6.20 -13.55
N LEU A 103 -7.13 6.68 -12.63
CA LEU A 103 -7.37 6.04 -11.34
C LEU A 103 -8.84 5.93 -10.98
N ARG A 104 -9.17 4.88 -10.21
CA ARG A 104 -10.47 4.62 -9.59
C ARG A 104 -10.26 3.94 -8.24
N ASP A 105 -9.61 4.66 -7.33
CA ASP A 105 -9.26 4.14 -6.02
C ASP A 105 -10.51 3.98 -5.16
N THR A 106 -10.73 2.75 -4.72
CA THR A 106 -11.84 2.38 -3.85
C THR A 106 -11.58 0.98 -3.31
N SER A 107 -11.97 0.72 -2.07
CA SER A 107 -11.88 -0.63 -1.51
C SER A 107 -12.57 -1.65 -2.42
N PHE A 108 -12.08 -2.89 -2.46
CA PHE A 108 -12.63 -3.93 -3.31
C PHE A 108 -14.13 -4.17 -3.08
N LYS A 109 -14.60 -4.03 -1.83
CA LYS A 109 -16.03 -4.08 -1.48
C LYS A 109 -16.87 -3.06 -2.27
N ASN A 110 -16.36 -1.86 -2.46
CA ASN A 110 -17.08 -0.73 -3.05
C ASN A 110 -16.80 -0.53 -4.56
N MET A 111 -15.82 -1.24 -5.12
CA MET A 111 -15.48 -1.16 -6.55
C MET A 111 -16.66 -1.57 -7.45
N LYS A 112 -16.99 -0.74 -8.44
CA LYS A 112 -18.00 -1.07 -9.44
C LYS A 112 -17.34 -1.74 -10.65
N ASP A 113 -18.10 -2.50 -11.42
CA ASP A 113 -17.62 -3.09 -12.68
C ASP A 113 -17.12 -2.02 -13.65
N ALA A 114 -17.79 -0.88 -13.72
CA ALA A 114 -17.35 0.25 -14.55
C ALA A 114 -15.96 0.79 -14.14
N ASP A 115 -15.65 0.78 -12.83
CA ASP A 115 -14.35 1.21 -12.32
C ASP A 115 -13.24 0.23 -12.72
N TRP A 116 -13.54 -1.07 -12.68
CA TRP A 116 -12.64 -2.12 -13.15
C TRP A 116 -12.41 -2.03 -14.66
N ASP A 117 -13.50 -2.01 -15.43
CA ASP A 117 -13.48 -2.06 -16.88
C ASP A 117 -12.74 -0.86 -17.46
N LEU A 118 -12.97 0.34 -16.91
CA LEU A 118 -12.30 1.56 -17.34
C LEU A 118 -10.77 1.50 -17.12
N ILE A 119 -10.33 1.00 -15.97
CA ILE A 119 -8.90 0.88 -15.65
C ILE A 119 -8.21 -0.13 -16.57
N ILE A 120 -8.79 -1.32 -16.77
CA ILE A 120 -8.22 -2.32 -17.69
C ILE A 120 -8.22 -1.79 -19.13
N LYS A 121 -9.28 -1.09 -19.55
CA LYS A 121 -9.42 -0.54 -20.89
C LYS A 121 -8.32 0.48 -21.22
N VAL A 122 -8.07 1.45 -20.33
CA VAL A 122 -7.04 2.49 -20.57
C VAL A 122 -5.64 1.92 -20.46
N HIS A 123 -5.32 1.22 -19.37
CA HIS A 123 -3.95 0.82 -19.08
C HIS A 123 -3.49 -0.41 -19.87
N VAL A 124 -4.38 -1.39 -20.04
CA VAL A 124 -4.02 -2.69 -20.62
C VAL A 124 -4.40 -2.74 -22.09
N LYS A 125 -5.67 -2.52 -22.41
CA LYS A 125 -6.14 -2.54 -23.81
C LYS A 125 -5.54 -1.38 -24.61
N GLY A 126 -5.44 -0.18 -24.04
CA GLY A 126 -4.78 0.96 -24.70
C GLY A 126 -3.34 0.68 -25.09
N SER A 127 -2.53 0.20 -24.15
CA SER A 127 -1.12 -0.18 -24.39
C SER A 127 -0.99 -1.27 -25.46
N TYR A 128 -1.87 -2.27 -25.43
CA TYR A 128 -1.96 -3.30 -26.46
C TYR A 128 -2.28 -2.71 -27.84
N LYS A 129 -3.29 -1.84 -27.95
CA LYS A 129 -3.72 -1.25 -29.22
C LYS A 129 -2.62 -0.39 -29.84
N CYS A 130 -1.94 0.43 -29.05
CA CYS A 130 -0.81 1.23 -29.51
C CYS A 130 0.37 0.34 -29.95
N ALA A 131 0.75 -0.65 -29.15
CA ALA A 131 1.84 -1.57 -29.48
C ALA A 131 1.54 -2.40 -30.74
N ARG A 132 0.31 -2.92 -30.87
CA ARG A 132 -0.15 -3.66 -32.04
C ARG A 132 -0.08 -2.82 -33.31
N ALA A 133 -0.50 -1.55 -33.24
CA ALA A 133 -0.46 -0.64 -34.37
C ALA A 133 0.98 -0.26 -34.78
N ALA A 134 1.90 -0.12 -33.82
CA ALA A 134 3.31 0.17 -34.09
C ALA A 134 4.10 -1.04 -34.63
N TRP A 135 3.71 -2.25 -34.22
CA TRP A 135 4.48 -3.48 -34.46
C TRP A 135 4.82 -3.77 -35.93
N PRO A 136 3.91 -3.61 -36.92
CA PRO A 136 4.24 -3.84 -38.32
C PRO A 136 5.35 -2.92 -38.83
N TYR A 137 5.36 -1.65 -38.40
CA TYR A 137 6.38 -0.68 -38.77
C TYR A 137 7.73 -1.05 -38.15
N PHE A 138 7.75 -1.36 -36.86
CA PHE A 138 8.95 -1.83 -36.17
C PHE A 138 9.57 -3.07 -36.82
N ARG A 139 8.75 -4.07 -37.17
CA ARG A 139 9.21 -5.28 -37.88
C ARG A 139 9.77 -4.97 -39.26
N LYS A 140 9.07 -4.13 -40.03
CA LYS A 140 9.48 -3.75 -41.40
C LYS A 140 10.83 -3.04 -41.40
N GLN A 141 11.04 -2.12 -40.47
CA GLN A 141 12.29 -1.35 -40.36
C GLN A 141 13.39 -2.04 -39.56
N LYS A 142 13.10 -3.20 -38.94
CA LYS A 142 14.01 -3.95 -38.04
C LYS A 142 14.57 -3.07 -36.91
N TYR A 143 13.69 -2.25 -36.32
CA TYR A 143 14.01 -1.43 -35.16
C TYR A 143 12.72 -1.01 -34.45
N GLY A 144 12.69 -1.14 -33.12
CA GLY A 144 11.63 -0.57 -32.29
C GLY A 144 12.02 -0.57 -30.82
N ARG A 145 11.50 0.39 -30.05
CA ARG A 145 11.68 0.45 -28.60
C ARG A 145 10.33 0.70 -27.94
N VAL A 146 9.98 -0.14 -26.96
CA VAL A 146 8.70 -0.05 -26.26
C VAL A 146 8.96 0.07 -24.77
N ILE A 147 8.33 1.06 -24.14
CA ILE A 147 8.29 1.20 -22.69
C ILE A 147 6.85 1.07 -22.24
N ASN A 148 6.59 0.10 -21.38
CA ASN A 148 5.30 -0.06 -20.72
C ASN A 148 5.41 0.38 -19.26
N THR A 149 4.47 1.20 -18.82
CA THR A 149 4.50 1.80 -17.48
C THR A 149 3.69 0.96 -16.48
N ALA A 150 4.38 0.23 -15.62
CA ALA A 150 3.82 -0.44 -14.43
C ALA A 150 3.72 0.55 -13.24
N SER A 151 3.82 0.05 -12.01
CA SER A 151 3.89 0.81 -10.76
C SER A 151 4.26 -0.10 -9.59
N ALA A 152 4.68 0.47 -8.46
CA ALA A 152 4.85 -0.28 -7.20
C ALA A 152 3.55 -1.01 -6.79
N ALA A 153 2.38 -0.39 -6.97
CA ALA A 153 1.09 -1.03 -6.73
C ALA A 153 0.87 -2.25 -7.64
N GLY A 154 1.32 -2.20 -8.90
CA GLY A 154 1.34 -3.37 -9.77
C GLY A 154 2.26 -4.47 -9.25
N LEU A 155 3.52 -4.12 -8.92
CA LEU A 155 4.54 -5.08 -8.50
C LEU A 155 4.19 -5.75 -7.16
N PHE A 156 3.64 -5.03 -6.19
CA PHE A 156 3.51 -5.49 -4.81
C PHE A 156 2.07 -5.55 -4.29
N GLY A 157 1.11 -4.99 -5.03
CA GLY A 157 -0.24 -4.75 -4.56
C GLY A 157 -0.35 -3.48 -3.72
N ASN A 158 -1.54 -2.86 -3.74
CA ASN A 158 -1.88 -1.76 -2.84
C ASN A 158 -3.37 -1.82 -2.44
N PHE A 159 -3.66 -1.50 -1.18
CA PHE A 159 -5.02 -1.48 -0.66
C PHE A 159 -5.86 -0.42 -1.40
N GLY A 160 -7.09 -0.76 -1.80
CA GLY A 160 -7.99 0.16 -2.50
C GLY A 160 -7.69 0.31 -3.99
N GLN A 161 -6.74 -0.46 -4.52
CA GLN A 161 -6.25 -0.36 -5.90
C GLN A 161 -6.21 -1.73 -6.61
N THR A 162 -7.18 -2.62 -6.36
CA THR A 162 -7.17 -3.96 -6.96
C THR A 162 -7.22 -3.97 -8.49
N ASN A 163 -8.01 -3.07 -9.09
CA ASN A 163 -8.08 -2.86 -10.55
C ASN A 163 -6.76 -2.33 -11.12
N TYR A 164 -6.19 -1.31 -10.47
CA TYR A 164 -4.93 -0.68 -10.90
C TYR A 164 -3.74 -1.61 -10.72
N SER A 165 -3.65 -2.32 -9.59
CA SER A 165 -2.61 -3.33 -9.35
C SER A 165 -2.66 -4.44 -10.41
N ALA A 166 -3.86 -4.90 -10.77
CA ALA A 166 -4.05 -5.85 -11.85
C ALA A 166 -3.58 -5.31 -13.21
N ALA A 167 -3.99 -4.09 -13.56
CA ALA A 167 -3.61 -3.47 -14.83
C ALA A 167 -2.09 -3.25 -14.94
N LYS A 168 -1.46 -2.79 -13.88
CA LYS A 168 -0.04 -2.44 -13.87
C LYS A 168 0.86 -3.67 -13.85
N LEU A 169 0.45 -4.77 -13.21
CA LEU A 169 1.21 -6.02 -13.32
C LEU A 169 0.96 -6.75 -14.65
N ALA A 170 -0.21 -6.59 -15.28
CA ALA A 170 -0.45 -7.11 -16.63
C ALA A 170 0.58 -6.57 -17.65
N MET A 171 1.09 -5.35 -17.44
CA MET A 171 2.15 -4.77 -18.27
C MET A 171 3.47 -5.53 -18.17
N VAL A 172 3.77 -6.22 -17.07
CA VAL A 172 4.98 -7.05 -16.95
C VAL A 172 4.89 -8.25 -17.89
N GLY A 173 3.88 -9.10 -17.73
CA GLY A 173 3.71 -10.28 -18.59
C GLY A 173 3.52 -9.94 -20.08
N PHE A 174 2.85 -8.82 -20.38
CA PHE A 174 2.74 -8.30 -21.75
C PHE A 174 4.13 -7.97 -22.31
N THR A 175 4.94 -7.23 -21.56
CA THR A 175 6.26 -6.76 -22.00
C THR A 175 7.26 -7.88 -22.16
N GLU A 176 7.32 -8.84 -21.23
CA GLU A 176 8.21 -10.00 -21.36
C GLU A 176 7.90 -10.84 -22.60
N THR A 177 6.62 -10.93 -22.97
CA THR A 177 6.22 -11.57 -24.23
C THR A 177 6.69 -10.75 -25.43
N LEU A 178 6.43 -9.44 -25.46
CA LEU A 178 6.91 -8.57 -26.55
C LEU A 178 8.44 -8.62 -26.70
N ALA A 179 9.17 -8.69 -25.59
CA ALA A 179 10.63 -8.82 -25.58
C ALA A 179 11.10 -10.09 -26.30
N LYS A 180 10.46 -11.24 -26.00
CA LYS A 180 10.75 -12.53 -26.66
C LYS A 180 10.36 -12.53 -28.14
N GLU A 181 9.23 -11.92 -28.50
CA GLU A 181 8.79 -11.86 -29.91
C GLU A 181 9.60 -10.88 -30.75
N GLY A 182 10.01 -9.78 -30.14
CA GLY A 182 10.60 -8.61 -30.79
C GLY A 182 12.10 -8.71 -31.02
N ILE A 183 12.83 -9.47 -30.20
CA ILE A 183 14.30 -9.47 -30.19
C ILE A 183 14.91 -9.78 -31.58
N LYS A 184 14.34 -10.72 -32.34
CA LYS A 184 14.80 -11.08 -33.70
C LYS A 184 14.62 -9.98 -34.74
N TYR A 185 13.80 -8.97 -34.42
CA TYR A 185 13.55 -7.79 -35.26
C TYR A 185 14.22 -6.53 -34.69
N ASN A 186 15.10 -6.66 -33.68
CA ASN A 186 15.66 -5.53 -32.93
C ASN A 186 14.54 -4.62 -32.36
N ILE A 187 13.49 -5.25 -31.87
CA ILE A 187 12.43 -4.59 -31.10
C ILE A 187 12.65 -4.96 -29.64
N LEU A 188 13.01 -3.98 -28.82
CA LEU A 188 13.25 -4.17 -27.39
C LEU A 188 12.08 -3.57 -26.61
N ALA A 189 11.61 -4.28 -25.59
CA ALA A 189 10.48 -3.87 -24.77
C ALA A 189 10.84 -3.99 -23.30
N ASN A 190 10.69 -2.93 -22.52
CA ASN A 190 11.03 -2.90 -21.09
C ASN A 190 9.92 -2.28 -20.26
N VAL A 191 9.92 -2.58 -18.96
CA VAL A 191 8.97 -2.06 -17.97
C VAL A 191 9.67 -1.07 -17.05
N ILE A 192 9.00 0.03 -16.78
CA ILE A 192 9.32 0.90 -15.65
C ILE A 192 8.19 0.87 -14.62
N ALA A 193 8.54 0.92 -13.35
CA ALA A 193 7.66 1.12 -12.22
C ALA A 193 8.04 2.46 -11.55
N PRO A 194 7.56 3.58 -12.09
CA PRO A 194 7.97 4.90 -11.62
C PRO A 194 7.38 5.21 -10.24
N ILE A 195 8.20 5.85 -9.41
CA ILE A 195 7.81 6.54 -8.18
C ILE A 195 8.00 8.02 -8.47
N ALA A 196 6.95 8.66 -8.98
CA ALA A 196 6.97 10.07 -9.35
C ALA A 196 5.72 10.76 -8.82
N ALA A 197 5.89 12.03 -8.46
CA ALA A 197 4.79 12.94 -8.19
C ALA A 197 3.92 13.03 -9.44
N SER A 198 2.62 12.99 -9.24
CA SER A 198 1.64 13.26 -10.28
C SER A 198 0.47 14.03 -9.68
N ARG A 199 -0.56 14.32 -10.47
CA ARG A 199 -1.82 14.85 -9.93
C ARG A 199 -2.50 13.88 -8.95
N MET A 200 -2.29 12.57 -9.16
CA MET A 200 -2.38 11.48 -8.17
C MET A 200 -1.21 11.60 -7.21
N THR A 201 -1.15 11.21 -5.95
CA THR A 201 0.02 11.50 -5.07
C THR A 201 0.07 12.95 -4.58
N GLU A 202 -0.20 13.97 -5.41
CA GLU A 202 -0.38 15.37 -4.94
C GLU A 202 -1.45 15.50 -3.84
N THR A 203 -2.44 14.61 -3.82
CA THR A 203 -3.52 14.57 -2.84
C THR A 203 -3.22 13.74 -1.58
N VAL A 204 -2.04 13.10 -1.51
CA VAL A 204 -1.73 12.07 -0.50
C VAL A 204 -0.32 12.19 0.08
N MET A 205 0.60 12.86 -0.61
CA MET A 205 2.00 13.04 -0.21
C MET A 205 2.29 14.51 0.15
N PRO A 206 3.17 14.78 1.13
CA PRO A 206 3.61 16.12 1.47
C PRO A 206 4.28 16.87 0.29
N PRO A 207 4.20 18.21 0.21
CA PRO A 207 4.78 19.02 -0.88
C PRO A 207 6.29 18.84 -1.11
N ASP A 208 7.08 18.66 -0.06
CA ASP A 208 8.53 18.43 -0.11
C ASP A 208 8.87 17.05 -0.72
N VAL A 209 8.08 16.02 -0.38
CA VAL A 209 8.17 14.68 -1.00
C VAL A 209 7.76 14.76 -2.46
N LEU A 210 6.71 15.51 -2.80
CA LEU A 210 6.30 15.72 -4.19
C LEU A 210 7.38 16.44 -5.01
N GLU A 211 8.05 17.43 -4.42
CA GLU A 211 9.17 18.12 -5.05
C GLU A 211 10.38 17.20 -5.26
N ALA A 212 10.63 16.27 -4.33
CA ALA A 212 11.68 15.25 -4.48
C ALA A 212 11.36 14.18 -5.53
N LEU A 213 10.08 13.98 -5.86
CA LEU A 213 9.60 12.97 -6.81
C LEU A 213 9.31 13.54 -8.21
N LYS A 214 10.06 14.56 -8.66
CA LYS A 214 9.92 15.13 -10.01
C LYS A 214 9.94 14.05 -11.11
N PRO A 215 9.09 14.16 -12.14
CA PRO A 215 9.10 13.23 -13.28
C PRO A 215 10.46 13.10 -13.97
N ASP A 216 11.29 14.15 -13.88
CA ASP A 216 12.65 14.21 -14.42
C ASP A 216 13.58 13.13 -13.87
N TRP A 217 13.28 12.51 -12.72
CA TRP A 217 14.05 11.38 -12.21
C TRP A 217 13.86 10.08 -13.00
N VAL A 218 12.79 9.98 -13.79
CA VAL A 218 12.43 8.77 -14.54
C VAL A 218 12.90 8.83 -15.99
N VAL A 219 12.87 10.02 -16.59
CA VAL A 219 13.22 10.27 -17.99
C VAL A 219 14.61 9.70 -18.38
N PRO A 220 15.68 9.84 -17.58
CA PRO A 220 17.02 9.39 -17.96
C PRO A 220 17.12 7.88 -18.15
N LEU A 221 16.49 7.08 -17.28
CA LEU A 221 16.44 5.63 -17.46
C LEU A 221 15.71 5.26 -18.75
N VAL A 222 14.55 5.87 -18.99
CA VAL A 222 13.75 5.62 -20.19
C VAL A 222 14.57 5.95 -21.44
N ALA A 223 15.24 7.09 -21.45
CA ALA A 223 16.13 7.52 -22.53
C ALA A 223 17.20 6.45 -22.83
N VAL A 224 17.88 5.94 -21.79
CA VAL A 224 18.88 4.86 -21.95
C VAL A 224 18.26 3.60 -22.54
N LEU A 225 17.13 3.15 -22.01
CA LEU A 225 16.46 1.92 -22.46
C LEU A 225 16.00 1.97 -23.92
N VAL A 226 15.65 3.16 -24.43
CA VAL A 226 15.16 3.33 -25.81
C VAL A 226 16.22 3.87 -26.77
N HIS A 227 17.45 4.11 -26.33
CA HIS A 227 18.52 4.52 -27.22
C HIS A 227 18.91 3.37 -28.15
N LYS A 228 19.39 3.71 -29.36
CA LYS A 228 19.83 2.73 -30.36
C LYS A 228 21.00 1.87 -29.89
N ASP A 229 21.81 2.39 -28.95
CA ASP A 229 22.96 1.69 -28.39
C ASP A 229 22.55 0.61 -27.37
N ASN A 230 21.32 0.66 -26.83
CA ASN A 230 20.76 -0.49 -26.13
C ASN A 230 20.51 -1.60 -27.17
N THR A 231 21.27 -2.67 -27.05
CA THR A 231 21.24 -3.83 -27.97
C THR A 231 20.86 -5.13 -27.27
N ASN A 232 20.72 -5.14 -25.94
CA ASN A 232 20.55 -6.36 -25.15
C ASN A 232 19.53 -6.25 -24.02
N GLU A 233 19.28 -5.06 -23.46
CA GLU A 233 18.33 -4.89 -22.37
C GLU A 233 16.89 -4.89 -22.93
N THR A 234 16.22 -6.02 -22.76
CA THR A 234 14.82 -6.25 -23.13
C THR A 234 14.20 -7.20 -22.11
N GLY A 235 12.90 -7.06 -21.85
CA GLY A 235 12.21 -7.76 -20.77
C GLY A 235 12.62 -7.28 -19.37
N GLY A 236 13.43 -6.23 -19.27
CA GLY A 236 13.86 -5.67 -18.00
C GLY A 236 12.74 -4.96 -17.27
N ILE A 237 12.75 -5.04 -15.94
CA ILE A 237 11.79 -4.41 -15.04
C ILE A 237 12.59 -3.50 -14.11
N PHE A 238 12.24 -2.21 -14.08
CA PHE A 238 13.00 -1.22 -13.33
C PHE A 238 12.10 -0.41 -12.42
N GLU A 239 12.44 -0.32 -11.14
CA GLU A 239 11.94 0.73 -10.25
C GLU A 239 12.79 1.99 -10.41
N VAL A 240 12.14 3.14 -10.44
CA VAL A 240 12.82 4.42 -10.66
C VAL A 240 12.05 5.60 -10.07
N GLY A 241 12.73 6.48 -9.34
CA GLY A 241 12.12 7.68 -8.76
C GLY A 241 13.03 8.34 -7.71
N GLY A 242 12.86 9.65 -7.49
CA GLY A 242 13.64 10.45 -6.53
C GLY A 242 15.15 10.19 -6.55
N GLY A 243 15.73 10.12 -7.75
CA GLY A 243 17.15 9.87 -7.98
C GLY A 243 17.62 8.44 -7.75
N HIS A 244 16.76 7.47 -7.44
CA HIS A 244 17.14 6.06 -7.33
C HIS A 244 16.66 5.24 -8.54
N VAL A 245 17.50 4.33 -9.02
CA VAL A 245 17.17 3.37 -10.08
C VAL A 245 17.62 1.97 -9.68
N ALA A 246 16.71 0.98 -9.74
CA ALA A 246 17.03 -0.42 -9.45
C ALA A 246 16.31 -1.36 -10.42
N LYS A 247 17.00 -2.44 -10.82
CA LYS A 247 16.41 -3.53 -11.61
C LYS A 247 15.78 -4.60 -10.73
N LEU A 248 14.68 -5.19 -11.19
CA LEU A 248 14.01 -6.34 -10.59
C LEU A 248 14.11 -7.57 -11.50
N ARG A 249 14.14 -8.76 -10.88
CA ARG A 249 13.98 -10.06 -11.52
C ARG A 249 13.14 -10.99 -10.65
N TRP A 250 12.58 -12.02 -11.28
CA TRP A 250 11.93 -13.10 -10.54
C TRP A 250 12.97 -14.00 -9.89
N GLU A 251 12.72 -14.36 -8.63
CA GLU A 251 13.49 -15.33 -7.88
C GLU A 251 12.57 -16.46 -7.45
N ARG A 252 12.92 -17.69 -7.83
CA ARG A 252 12.16 -18.91 -7.53
C ARG A 252 12.94 -19.74 -6.52
N SER A 253 12.28 -20.22 -5.47
CA SER A 253 12.90 -21.09 -4.47
C SER A 253 13.43 -22.37 -5.11
N SER A 254 14.36 -23.06 -4.43
CA SER A 254 14.80 -24.41 -4.84
C SER A 254 13.61 -25.37 -4.93
N GLY A 255 12.67 -25.19 -4.00
CA GLY A 255 11.39 -25.88 -3.94
C GLY A 255 11.51 -27.27 -3.34
N LEU A 256 10.35 -27.79 -2.93
CA LEU A 256 10.18 -29.11 -2.40
C LEU A 256 9.86 -30.09 -3.54
N LEU A 257 10.68 -31.12 -3.72
CA LEU A 257 10.37 -32.26 -4.58
C LEU A 257 9.93 -33.45 -3.72
N LEU A 258 8.74 -33.97 -4.01
CA LEU A 258 8.20 -35.20 -3.42
C LEU A 258 7.87 -36.20 -4.53
N LYS A 259 7.66 -37.47 -4.16
CA LYS A 259 7.28 -38.52 -5.10
C LYS A 259 5.89 -38.26 -5.66
N ALA A 260 5.76 -38.18 -6.98
CA ALA A 260 4.53 -37.91 -7.71
C ALA A 260 3.67 -39.18 -7.83
N ASP A 261 3.14 -39.63 -6.69
CA ASP A 261 2.20 -40.74 -6.57
C ASP A 261 1.15 -40.45 -5.48
N ASP A 262 0.41 -41.46 -5.04
CA ASP A 262 -0.66 -41.30 -4.03
C ASP A 262 -0.15 -40.84 -2.66
N SER A 263 1.17 -40.94 -2.39
CA SER A 263 1.78 -40.41 -1.17
C SER A 263 1.96 -38.88 -1.22
N TYR A 264 1.84 -38.26 -2.39
CA TYR A 264 1.87 -36.81 -2.56
C TYR A 264 0.58 -36.16 -2.04
N THR A 265 0.55 -35.89 -0.74
CA THR A 265 -0.63 -35.35 -0.05
C THR A 265 -0.38 -33.92 0.46
N PRO A 266 -1.45 -33.14 0.73
CA PRO A 266 -1.29 -31.82 1.33
C PRO A 266 -0.51 -31.85 2.65
N GLY A 267 -0.72 -32.91 3.45
CA GLY A 267 0.00 -33.11 4.71
C GLY A 267 1.48 -33.37 4.50
N ALA A 268 1.86 -34.11 3.46
CA ALA A 268 3.26 -34.33 3.10
C ALA A 268 3.96 -33.02 2.70
N ILE A 269 3.28 -32.14 1.95
CA ILE A 269 3.79 -30.80 1.61
C ILE A 269 3.92 -29.97 2.89
N LEU A 270 2.87 -29.89 3.71
CA LEU A 270 2.86 -29.11 4.95
C LEU A 270 4.01 -29.49 5.89
N LYS A 271 4.30 -30.79 6.01
CA LYS A 271 5.38 -31.31 6.86
C LYS A 271 6.76 -30.81 6.47
N LYS A 272 6.97 -30.50 5.18
CA LYS A 272 8.22 -30.00 4.61
C LYS A 272 8.05 -28.61 3.98
N TRP A 273 7.16 -27.80 4.55
CA TRP A 273 6.85 -26.47 4.01
C TRP A 273 8.07 -25.55 3.98
N ASP A 274 9.01 -25.73 4.93
CA ASP A 274 10.29 -25.01 4.96
C ASP A 274 11.05 -25.12 3.63
N LYS A 275 10.96 -26.27 2.94
CA LYS A 275 11.59 -26.50 1.63
C LYS A 275 10.85 -25.85 0.47
N VAL A 276 9.54 -25.63 0.58
CA VAL A 276 8.77 -24.89 -0.43
C VAL A 276 9.24 -23.44 -0.50
N VAL A 277 9.56 -22.84 0.65
CA VAL A 277 9.95 -21.44 0.78
C VAL A 277 11.46 -21.26 0.99
N ASP A 278 12.27 -22.26 0.64
CA ASP A 278 13.72 -22.22 0.82
C ASP A 278 14.42 -21.47 -0.34
N PHE A 279 14.88 -20.25 -0.03
CA PHE A 279 15.64 -19.40 -0.95
C PHE A 279 17.15 -19.46 -0.70
N SER A 280 17.69 -20.49 -0.02
CA SER A 280 19.13 -20.61 0.18
C SER A 280 19.90 -20.96 -1.10
N ASN A 281 19.24 -21.59 -2.07
CA ASN A 281 19.78 -21.90 -3.40
C ASN A 281 18.70 -21.63 -4.48
N PRO A 282 18.36 -20.36 -4.72
CA PRO A 282 17.26 -19.99 -5.58
C PRO A 282 17.64 -20.07 -7.06
N GLN A 283 16.63 -20.04 -7.92
CA GLN A 283 16.75 -19.94 -9.37
C GLN A 283 16.30 -18.54 -9.83
N TYR A 284 16.83 -18.08 -10.95
CA TYR A 284 16.48 -16.79 -11.60
C TYR A 284 15.88 -17.05 -12.99
N PRO A 285 14.66 -17.59 -13.04
CA PRO A 285 14.08 -18.11 -14.28
C PRO A 285 13.64 -17.02 -15.27
N THR A 286 13.72 -17.36 -16.56
CA THR A 286 13.07 -16.64 -17.67
C THR A 286 11.97 -17.49 -18.33
N GLY A 287 11.54 -18.55 -17.65
CA GLY A 287 10.63 -19.56 -18.17
C GLY A 287 10.23 -20.61 -17.12
N PRO A 288 9.38 -21.58 -17.50
CA PRO A 288 8.96 -22.65 -16.60
C PRO A 288 10.15 -23.47 -16.11
N ASN A 289 9.97 -24.14 -14.96
CA ASN A 289 10.93 -25.14 -14.49
C ASN A 289 10.96 -26.35 -15.44
N ASP A 290 12.00 -27.17 -15.35
CA ASP A 290 12.10 -28.40 -16.13
C ASP A 290 11.25 -29.50 -15.48
N PHE A 291 9.94 -29.42 -15.72
CA PHE A 291 8.97 -30.34 -15.14
C PHE A 291 9.12 -31.79 -15.61
N MET A 292 9.80 -32.04 -16.74
CA MET A 292 10.14 -33.39 -17.19
C MET A 292 11.24 -33.97 -16.31
N SER A 293 12.37 -33.28 -16.18
CA SER A 293 13.46 -33.71 -15.31
C SER A 293 13.00 -33.87 -13.85
N LEU A 294 12.19 -32.93 -13.36
CA LEU A 294 11.59 -33.02 -12.02
C LEU A 294 10.69 -34.25 -11.87
N LEU A 295 9.92 -34.63 -12.89
CA LEU A 295 9.08 -35.82 -12.84
C LEU A 295 9.94 -37.09 -12.81
N GLU A 296 10.98 -37.17 -13.64
CA GLU A 296 11.91 -38.29 -13.65
C GLU A 296 12.63 -38.46 -12.30
N GLU A 297 13.07 -37.36 -11.70
CA GLU A 297 13.68 -37.36 -10.36
C GLU A 297 12.67 -37.75 -9.28
N SER A 298 11.46 -37.18 -9.34
CA SER A 298 10.37 -37.49 -8.43
C SER A 298 10.04 -38.99 -8.43
N MET A 299 10.02 -39.63 -9.60
CA MET A 299 9.73 -41.05 -9.73
C MET A 299 10.79 -41.95 -9.08
N LYS A 300 12.04 -41.48 -8.95
CA LYS A 300 13.14 -42.20 -8.28
C LYS A 300 13.07 -42.11 -6.74
N LEU A 301 12.30 -41.18 -6.20
CA LEU A 301 12.11 -41.05 -4.75
C LEU A 301 11.28 -42.22 -4.18
N GLY A 302 11.48 -42.50 -2.88
CA GLY A 302 10.57 -43.37 -2.10
C GLY A 302 9.26 -42.65 -1.74
N PRO A 303 8.25 -43.37 -1.21
CA PRO A 303 6.99 -42.77 -0.80
C PRO A 303 7.18 -41.59 0.15
N SER A 304 6.39 -40.53 -0.06
CA SER A 304 6.46 -39.30 0.73
C SER A 304 5.99 -39.56 2.17
N GLU A 305 6.75 -39.03 3.12
CA GLU A 305 6.38 -39.07 4.53
C GLU A 305 5.08 -38.29 4.77
N GLN A 306 4.10 -38.92 5.40
CA GLN A 306 2.82 -38.29 5.64
C GLN A 306 2.90 -37.29 6.81
N GLY A 307 2.15 -36.20 6.66
CA GLY A 307 1.94 -35.19 7.69
C GLY A 307 0.49 -35.12 8.14
N GLU A 308 0.14 -34.00 8.74
CA GLU A 308 -1.21 -33.77 9.26
C GLU A 308 -2.26 -33.82 8.14
N LYS A 309 -3.37 -34.52 8.39
CA LYS A 309 -4.48 -34.57 7.42
C LYS A 309 -5.24 -33.25 7.42
N LEU A 310 -5.65 -32.80 6.23
CA LEU A 310 -6.57 -31.68 6.07
C LEU A 310 -8.02 -32.18 6.11
N ASP A 311 -8.93 -31.34 6.59
CA ASP A 311 -10.36 -31.61 6.64
C ASP A 311 -11.13 -30.35 6.21
N PHE A 312 -12.05 -30.52 5.27
CA PHE A 312 -12.92 -29.49 4.73
C PHE A 312 -14.39 -29.76 5.05
N THR A 313 -14.69 -30.66 5.97
CA THR A 313 -16.05 -30.93 6.43
C THR A 313 -16.73 -29.63 6.88
N GLY A 314 -17.91 -29.38 6.32
CA GLY A 314 -18.68 -28.16 6.58
C GLY A 314 -18.24 -26.92 5.79
N ARG A 315 -17.19 -27.02 4.96
CA ARG A 315 -16.78 -25.95 4.03
C ARG A 315 -17.43 -26.13 2.66
N VAL A 316 -17.71 -25.02 1.99
CA VAL A 316 -18.15 -25.00 0.59
C VAL A 316 -17.06 -24.46 -0.32
N ALA A 317 -16.63 -25.27 -1.28
CA ALA A 317 -15.63 -24.92 -2.28
C ALA A 317 -16.25 -24.71 -3.66
N LEU A 318 -16.07 -23.53 -4.25
CA LEU A 318 -16.46 -23.24 -5.62
C LEU A 318 -15.23 -23.27 -6.53
N VAL A 319 -15.27 -24.10 -7.58
CA VAL A 319 -14.20 -24.22 -8.57
C VAL A 319 -14.72 -23.84 -9.94
N THR A 320 -14.16 -22.78 -10.54
CA THR A 320 -14.49 -22.36 -11.91
C THR A 320 -13.65 -23.12 -12.93
N GLY A 321 -14.23 -23.44 -14.09
CA GLY A 321 -13.63 -24.39 -15.04
C GLY A 321 -13.42 -25.77 -14.42
N GLY A 322 -14.35 -26.18 -13.54
CA GLY A 322 -14.29 -27.41 -12.77
C GLY A 322 -14.77 -28.65 -13.53
N GLY A 323 -15.32 -28.51 -14.74
CA GLY A 323 -15.91 -29.61 -15.50
C GLY A 323 -14.90 -30.57 -16.13
N ALA A 324 -13.64 -30.16 -16.28
CA ALA A 324 -12.59 -30.97 -16.90
C ALA A 324 -11.18 -30.63 -16.39
N GLY A 325 -10.19 -31.43 -16.80
CA GLY A 325 -8.77 -31.18 -16.59
C GLY A 325 -8.39 -30.87 -15.14
N ILE A 326 -7.64 -29.77 -14.96
CA ILE A 326 -7.14 -29.34 -13.65
C ILE A 326 -8.27 -28.99 -12.67
N GLY A 327 -9.31 -28.27 -13.12
CA GLY A 327 -10.43 -27.89 -12.26
C GLY A 327 -11.26 -29.10 -11.78
N ARG A 328 -11.40 -30.13 -12.63
CA ARG A 328 -11.99 -31.42 -12.23
C ARG A 328 -11.18 -32.06 -11.11
N ALA A 329 -9.85 -32.12 -11.25
CA ALA A 329 -8.97 -32.71 -10.24
C ALA A 329 -9.09 -31.96 -8.89
N TYR A 330 -9.16 -30.63 -8.90
CA TYR A 330 -9.38 -29.84 -7.69
C TYR A 330 -10.74 -30.13 -7.05
N SER A 331 -11.80 -30.19 -7.87
CA SER A 331 -13.16 -30.47 -7.40
C SER A 331 -13.26 -31.82 -6.70
N LEU A 332 -12.68 -32.86 -7.31
CA LEU A 332 -12.62 -34.20 -6.72
C LEU A 332 -11.76 -34.22 -5.44
N ALA A 333 -10.64 -33.50 -5.43
CA ALA A 333 -9.75 -33.45 -4.27
C ALA A 333 -10.40 -32.77 -3.05
N PHE A 334 -11.13 -31.67 -3.25
CA PHE A 334 -11.90 -31.03 -2.18
C PHE A 334 -13.01 -31.94 -1.65
N ALA A 335 -13.76 -32.61 -2.54
CA ALA A 335 -14.82 -33.53 -2.16
C ALA A 335 -14.31 -34.72 -1.34
N LYS A 336 -13.16 -35.32 -1.72
CA LYS A 336 -12.51 -36.42 -0.99
C LYS A 336 -12.16 -36.04 0.45
N LEU A 337 -11.97 -34.76 0.75
CA LEU A 337 -11.67 -34.24 2.08
C LEU A 337 -12.88 -33.58 2.77
N GLY A 338 -14.10 -33.87 2.32
CA GLY A 338 -15.33 -33.52 3.03
C GLY A 338 -15.97 -32.19 2.65
N ALA A 339 -15.39 -31.43 1.71
CA ALA A 339 -16.01 -30.20 1.22
C ALA A 339 -17.30 -30.49 0.45
N SER A 340 -18.29 -29.59 0.56
CA SER A 340 -19.36 -29.51 -0.44
C SER A 340 -18.86 -28.69 -1.61
N VAL A 341 -18.97 -29.22 -2.83
CA VAL A 341 -18.28 -28.65 -4.00
C VAL A 341 -19.27 -28.09 -5.01
N VAL A 342 -19.05 -26.86 -5.43
CA VAL A 342 -19.75 -26.25 -6.55
C VAL A 342 -18.82 -26.30 -7.76
N VAL A 343 -19.23 -27.07 -8.76
CA VAL A 343 -18.51 -27.22 -10.02
C VAL A 343 -19.10 -26.21 -11.00
N ASN A 344 -18.36 -25.14 -11.29
CA ASN A 344 -18.72 -24.23 -12.37
C ASN A 344 -17.98 -24.61 -13.66
N ASP A 345 -18.71 -24.74 -14.76
CA ASP A 345 -18.14 -24.94 -16.09
C ASP A 345 -19.07 -24.36 -17.16
N LEU A 346 -18.52 -23.74 -18.20
CA LEU A 346 -19.33 -23.18 -19.27
C LEU A 346 -19.99 -24.26 -20.14
N VAL A 347 -19.30 -25.39 -20.33
CA VAL A 347 -19.72 -26.47 -21.23
C VAL A 347 -20.56 -27.48 -20.47
N ASN A 348 -19.99 -28.11 -19.45
CA ASN A 348 -20.67 -29.17 -18.70
C ASN A 348 -20.08 -29.39 -17.29
N PRO A 349 -20.77 -28.96 -16.22
CA PRO A 349 -20.36 -29.29 -14.86
C PRO A 349 -20.86 -30.66 -14.38
N ASP A 350 -21.88 -31.24 -15.01
CA ASP A 350 -22.67 -32.35 -14.45
C ASP A 350 -21.88 -33.65 -14.33
N THR A 351 -20.98 -33.92 -15.28
CA THR A 351 -20.14 -35.12 -15.24
C THR A 351 -19.31 -35.19 -13.96
N VAL A 352 -18.70 -34.08 -13.54
CA VAL A 352 -17.88 -34.04 -12.32
C VAL A 352 -18.77 -34.05 -11.07
N VAL A 353 -19.95 -33.43 -11.13
CA VAL A 353 -20.93 -33.50 -10.03
C VAL A 353 -21.36 -34.94 -9.77
N GLU A 354 -21.65 -35.71 -10.83
CA GLU A 354 -22.00 -37.13 -10.72
C GLU A 354 -20.85 -37.97 -10.17
N GLU A 355 -19.61 -37.71 -10.61
CA GLU A 355 -18.44 -38.38 -10.06
C GLU A 355 -18.28 -38.13 -8.56
N ILE A 356 -18.43 -36.87 -8.12
CA ILE A 356 -18.37 -36.51 -6.70
C ILE A 356 -19.48 -37.22 -5.90
N ARG A 357 -20.71 -37.26 -6.43
CA ARG A 357 -21.83 -37.96 -5.79
C ARG A 357 -21.60 -39.47 -5.71
N LYS A 358 -21.04 -40.08 -6.76
CA LYS A 358 -20.70 -41.51 -6.80
C LYS A 358 -19.67 -41.89 -5.75
N MET A 359 -18.75 -40.99 -5.39
CA MET A 359 -17.81 -41.20 -4.28
C MET A 359 -18.34 -40.78 -2.90
N GLY A 360 -19.63 -40.48 -2.78
CA GLY A 360 -20.29 -40.12 -1.52
C GLY A 360 -20.13 -38.65 -1.11
N GLY A 361 -19.56 -37.79 -1.96
CA GLY A 361 -19.42 -36.37 -1.73
C GLY A 361 -20.69 -35.57 -2.08
N LYS A 362 -20.72 -34.30 -1.67
CA LYS A 362 -21.81 -33.36 -1.98
C LYS A 362 -21.36 -32.41 -3.08
N ALA A 363 -22.11 -32.35 -4.17
CA ALA A 363 -21.82 -31.41 -5.26
C ALA A 363 -23.06 -30.86 -5.97
N ALA A 364 -22.90 -29.63 -6.48
CA ALA A 364 -23.85 -28.92 -7.33
C ALA A 364 -23.13 -28.35 -8.57
N GLY A 365 -23.80 -28.41 -9.71
CA GLY A 365 -23.27 -27.90 -10.98
C GLY A 365 -23.81 -26.50 -11.29
N VAL A 366 -22.95 -25.62 -11.81
CA VAL A 366 -23.35 -24.29 -12.28
C VAL A 366 -22.84 -24.07 -13.69
N LYS A 367 -23.73 -24.20 -14.67
CA LYS A 367 -23.43 -23.98 -16.08
C LYS A 367 -23.54 -22.49 -16.44
N ALA A 368 -22.48 -21.75 -16.19
CA ALA A 368 -22.40 -20.30 -16.45
C ALA A 368 -20.98 -19.88 -16.80
N SER A 369 -20.84 -18.75 -17.51
CA SER A 369 -19.52 -18.12 -17.71
C SER A 369 -18.99 -17.58 -16.38
N ALA A 370 -17.67 -17.68 -16.15
CA ALA A 370 -17.02 -17.02 -15.03
C ALA A 370 -17.15 -15.47 -15.08
N GLU A 371 -17.46 -14.91 -16.26
CA GLU A 371 -17.78 -13.49 -16.40
C GLU A 371 -19.08 -13.10 -15.68
N ASP A 372 -20.00 -14.06 -15.49
CA ASP A 372 -21.22 -13.89 -14.70
C ASP A 372 -21.00 -14.39 -13.27
N GLY A 373 -20.11 -13.68 -12.56
CA GLY A 373 -19.73 -14.04 -11.20
C GLY A 373 -20.90 -14.12 -10.21
N GLU A 374 -21.96 -13.34 -10.43
CA GLU A 374 -23.16 -13.38 -9.59
C GLU A 374 -23.92 -14.68 -9.76
N ALA A 375 -24.19 -15.12 -10.99
CA ALA A 375 -24.83 -16.41 -11.25
C ALA A 375 -23.97 -17.57 -10.71
N VAL A 376 -22.66 -17.50 -10.90
CA VAL A 376 -21.71 -18.52 -10.42
C VAL A 376 -21.76 -18.66 -8.90
N VAL A 377 -21.62 -17.56 -8.16
CA VAL A 377 -21.62 -17.58 -6.69
C VAL A 377 -23.01 -17.86 -6.13
N LYS A 378 -24.08 -17.38 -6.77
CA LYS A 378 -25.46 -17.70 -6.38
C LYS A 378 -25.71 -19.20 -6.38
N GLY A 379 -25.12 -19.95 -7.31
CA GLY A 379 -25.21 -21.41 -7.30
C GLY A 379 -24.66 -22.07 -6.03
N ALA A 380 -23.62 -21.49 -5.41
CA ALA A 380 -23.12 -21.94 -4.10
C ALA A 380 -24.10 -21.65 -2.97
N ILE A 381 -24.67 -20.45 -2.97
CA ILE A 381 -25.60 -20.01 -1.95
C ILE A 381 -26.92 -20.78 -2.04
N ASP A 382 -27.45 -21.00 -3.24
CA ASP A 382 -28.68 -21.77 -3.45
C ASP A 382 -28.51 -23.24 -3.05
N ALA A 383 -27.36 -23.85 -3.38
CA ALA A 383 -27.14 -25.27 -3.12
C ALA A 383 -26.76 -25.56 -1.65
N PHE A 384 -25.97 -24.70 -1.02
CA PHE A 384 -25.33 -24.99 0.27
C PHE A 384 -25.41 -23.85 1.29
N GLY A 385 -26.01 -22.71 0.95
CA GLY A 385 -26.23 -21.58 1.85
C GLY A 385 -24.98 -20.75 2.21
N ARG A 386 -23.80 -21.09 1.68
CA ARG A 386 -22.51 -20.44 2.01
C ARG A 386 -21.46 -20.68 0.91
N ILE A 387 -20.36 -19.93 1.00
CA ILE A 387 -19.13 -20.13 0.22
C ILE A 387 -17.93 -19.85 1.12
N ASP A 388 -16.98 -20.76 1.19
CA ASP A 388 -15.78 -20.65 2.04
C ASP A 388 -14.50 -20.54 1.20
N ILE A 389 -14.46 -21.26 0.09
CA ILE A 389 -13.31 -21.40 -0.78
C ILE A 389 -13.72 -21.06 -2.20
N LEU A 390 -12.95 -20.21 -2.88
CA LEU A 390 -13.12 -19.88 -4.30
C LEU A 390 -11.82 -20.18 -5.04
N VAL A 391 -11.87 -21.10 -6.00
CA VAL A 391 -10.76 -21.40 -6.91
C VAL A 391 -11.09 -20.85 -8.30
N ASN A 392 -10.41 -19.77 -8.67
CA ASN A 392 -10.54 -19.12 -9.97
C ASN A 392 -9.59 -19.78 -10.99
N ASN A 393 -10.10 -20.82 -11.66
CA ASN A 393 -9.36 -21.67 -12.57
C ASN A 393 -9.89 -21.65 -14.02
N ALA A 394 -11.07 -21.09 -14.28
CA ALA A 394 -11.61 -20.99 -15.65
C ALA A 394 -10.61 -20.33 -16.63
N GLY A 395 -10.59 -20.82 -17.86
CA GLY A 395 -9.60 -20.38 -18.83
C GLY A 395 -9.80 -20.86 -20.25
N ILE A 396 -9.21 -20.13 -21.20
CA ILE A 396 -9.17 -20.43 -22.63
C ILE A 396 -7.82 -20.02 -23.23
N LEU A 397 -7.47 -20.56 -24.39
CA LEU A 397 -6.30 -20.10 -25.17
C LEU A 397 -6.72 -19.52 -26.51
N ARG A 398 -6.02 -18.47 -26.95
CA ARG A 398 -6.16 -17.81 -28.26
C ARG A 398 -4.77 -17.39 -28.73
N ASP A 399 -3.90 -18.39 -28.84
CA ASP A 399 -2.48 -18.20 -29.04
C ASP A 399 -2.18 -17.75 -30.47
N LYS A 400 -1.42 -16.66 -30.59
CA LYS A 400 -0.95 -16.14 -31.86
C LYS A 400 0.25 -15.21 -31.65
N ALA A 401 1.24 -15.31 -32.54
CA ALA A 401 2.31 -14.31 -32.61
C ALA A 401 1.70 -12.89 -32.62
N PHE A 402 2.28 -11.97 -31.85
CA PHE A 402 1.72 -10.65 -31.55
C PHE A 402 1.34 -9.87 -32.81
N THR A 403 2.12 -10.00 -33.89
CA THR A 403 1.83 -9.38 -35.19
C THR A 403 0.49 -9.78 -35.82
N ASN A 404 -0.05 -10.93 -35.44
CA ASN A 404 -1.28 -11.52 -35.96
C ASN A 404 -2.36 -11.57 -34.86
N MET A 405 -2.08 -11.02 -33.68
CA MET A 405 -3.04 -10.92 -32.60
C MET A 405 -3.98 -9.76 -32.88
N ASP A 406 -5.28 -10.05 -32.90
CA ASP A 406 -6.34 -9.06 -33.06
C ASP A 406 -7.26 -9.04 -31.83
N ASP A 407 -8.26 -8.17 -31.86
CA ASP A 407 -9.14 -7.94 -30.72
C ASP A 407 -10.02 -9.17 -30.43
N ASN A 408 -10.33 -9.98 -31.45
CA ASN A 408 -11.07 -11.25 -31.30
C ASN A 408 -10.25 -12.35 -30.62
N LEU A 409 -8.92 -12.23 -30.63
CA LEU A 409 -8.00 -13.11 -29.90
C LEU A 409 -7.65 -12.53 -28.52
N TRP A 410 -7.57 -11.20 -28.40
CA TRP A 410 -7.20 -10.50 -27.17
C TRP A 410 -8.34 -10.46 -26.15
N ASP A 411 -9.50 -9.93 -26.54
CA ASP A 411 -10.58 -9.60 -25.60
C ASP A 411 -11.13 -10.86 -24.88
N PRO A 412 -11.39 -12.00 -25.55
CA PRO A 412 -11.90 -13.18 -24.86
C PRO A 412 -10.95 -13.70 -23.77
N VAL A 413 -9.63 -13.65 -24.00
CA VAL A 413 -8.63 -14.10 -23.02
C VAL A 413 -8.62 -13.17 -21.81
N MET A 414 -8.62 -11.85 -22.03
CA MET A 414 -8.69 -10.88 -20.93
C MET A 414 -10.00 -11.02 -20.14
N ASN A 415 -11.11 -11.24 -20.82
CA ASN A 415 -12.44 -11.36 -20.23
C ASN A 415 -12.58 -12.63 -19.39
N VAL A 416 -12.24 -13.80 -19.92
CA VAL A 416 -12.39 -15.07 -19.19
C VAL A 416 -11.41 -15.13 -18.01
N HIS A 417 -10.15 -14.75 -18.23
CA HIS A 417 -9.13 -14.92 -17.21
C HIS A 417 -9.14 -13.80 -16.17
N LEU A 418 -8.91 -12.56 -16.59
CA LEU A 418 -8.69 -11.48 -15.65
C LEU A 418 -10.02 -10.91 -15.14
N ARG A 419 -10.95 -10.59 -16.06
CA ARG A 419 -12.27 -10.06 -15.68
C ARG A 419 -13.14 -11.12 -15.00
N GLY A 420 -13.12 -12.37 -15.46
CA GLY A 420 -13.84 -13.49 -14.84
C GLY A 420 -13.39 -13.74 -13.39
N THR A 421 -12.07 -13.80 -13.15
CA THR A 421 -11.50 -13.90 -11.80
C THR A 421 -11.94 -12.75 -10.90
N TYR A 422 -11.98 -11.52 -11.42
CA TYR A 422 -12.53 -10.37 -10.71
C TYR A 422 -14.01 -10.55 -10.38
N LYS A 423 -14.85 -10.91 -11.36
CA LYS A 423 -16.31 -11.01 -11.21
C LYS A 423 -16.72 -12.05 -10.18
N THR A 424 -16.15 -13.24 -10.23
CA THR A 424 -16.45 -14.32 -9.26
C THR A 424 -15.98 -13.96 -7.86
N THR A 425 -14.78 -13.38 -7.73
CA THR A 425 -14.25 -12.94 -6.44
C THR A 425 -15.07 -11.80 -5.87
N LYS A 426 -15.50 -10.85 -6.70
CA LYS A 426 -16.34 -9.72 -6.32
C LYS A 426 -17.70 -10.19 -5.79
N ALA A 427 -18.31 -11.18 -6.43
CA ALA A 427 -19.58 -11.77 -5.99
C ALA A 427 -19.44 -12.59 -4.69
N ALA A 428 -18.31 -13.27 -4.48
CA ALA A 428 -18.05 -14.04 -3.25
C ALA A 428 -17.67 -13.15 -2.06
N TRP A 429 -17.04 -12.00 -2.30
CA TRP A 429 -16.44 -11.15 -1.26
C TRP A 429 -17.39 -10.73 -0.13
N PRO A 430 -18.65 -10.32 -0.37
CA PRO A 430 -19.57 -9.94 0.70
C PRO A 430 -19.85 -11.09 1.67
N TYR A 431 -19.90 -12.34 1.17
CA TYR A 431 -20.08 -13.52 2.01
C TYR A 431 -18.86 -13.76 2.88
N PHE A 432 -17.65 -13.71 2.30
CA PHE A 432 -16.39 -13.83 3.02
C PHE A 432 -16.24 -12.78 4.12
N LEU A 433 -16.59 -11.52 3.83
CA LEU A 433 -16.58 -10.44 4.82
C LEU A 433 -17.56 -10.69 5.96
N LYS A 434 -18.79 -11.13 5.65
CA LYS A 434 -19.82 -11.40 6.65
C LYS A 434 -19.42 -12.51 7.61
N GLN A 435 -18.84 -13.59 7.08
CA GLN A 435 -18.44 -14.76 7.86
C GLN A 435 -17.04 -14.66 8.48
N LYS A 436 -16.27 -13.60 8.17
CA LYS A 436 -14.87 -13.41 8.56
C LYS A 436 -13.98 -14.61 8.21
N TYR A 437 -14.24 -15.20 7.04
CA TYR A 437 -13.53 -16.37 6.54
C TYR A 437 -13.59 -16.38 5.02
N GLY A 438 -12.47 -16.58 4.35
CA GLY A 438 -12.44 -16.85 2.92
C GLY A 438 -11.08 -17.35 2.46
N ARG A 439 -11.08 -18.27 1.50
CA ARG A 439 -9.85 -18.78 0.87
C ARG A 439 -10.00 -18.63 -0.63
N VAL A 440 -9.26 -17.71 -1.22
CA VAL A 440 -9.27 -17.48 -2.66
C VAL A 440 -7.96 -17.98 -3.25
N LEU A 441 -8.06 -18.88 -4.22
CA LEU A 441 -6.91 -19.33 -4.99
C LEU A 441 -7.09 -18.93 -6.44
N ASN A 442 -6.17 -18.12 -6.94
CA ASN A 442 -6.20 -17.64 -8.31
C ASN A 442 -5.15 -18.34 -9.17
N THR A 443 -5.54 -18.79 -10.36
CA THR A 443 -4.62 -19.47 -11.28
C THR A 443 -3.94 -18.46 -12.22
N THR A 444 -2.66 -18.16 -11.97
CA THR A 444 -1.77 -17.47 -12.94
C THR A 444 -1.14 -18.48 -13.91
N SER A 445 0.02 -18.19 -14.49
CA SER A 445 0.81 -19.10 -15.32
C SER A 445 2.27 -18.64 -15.38
N THR A 446 3.20 -19.57 -15.61
CA THR A 446 4.59 -19.24 -15.96
C THR A 446 4.68 -18.39 -17.23
N SER A 447 3.74 -18.51 -18.18
CA SER A 447 3.64 -17.58 -19.32
C SER A 447 3.27 -16.17 -18.88
N GLY A 448 2.51 -16.01 -17.79
CA GLY A 448 2.20 -14.71 -17.20
C GLY A 448 3.39 -14.12 -16.43
N ILE A 449 4.10 -14.96 -15.67
CA ILE A 449 5.23 -14.54 -14.84
C ILE A 449 6.45 -14.21 -15.70
N TYR A 450 6.74 -14.98 -16.75
CA TYR A 450 7.99 -14.88 -17.51
C TYR A 450 7.81 -14.43 -18.96
N GLY A 451 6.57 -14.22 -19.41
CA GLY A 451 6.22 -14.06 -20.82
C GLY A 451 6.38 -15.36 -21.65
N ASN A 452 5.66 -15.47 -22.77
CA ASN A 452 5.84 -16.57 -23.70
C ASN A 452 5.48 -16.16 -25.14
N PHE A 453 6.31 -16.57 -26.12
CA PHE A 453 6.10 -16.21 -27.52
C PHE A 453 4.70 -16.63 -27.98
N GLY A 454 3.95 -15.71 -28.62
CA GLY A 454 2.61 -15.98 -29.13
C GLY A 454 1.49 -15.95 -28.10
N GLN A 455 1.78 -15.55 -26.86
CA GLN A 455 0.82 -15.53 -25.77
C GLN A 455 0.68 -14.15 -25.11
N ALA A 456 0.83 -13.06 -25.87
CA ALA A 456 0.84 -11.71 -25.30
C ALA A 456 -0.46 -11.37 -24.52
N ASN A 457 -1.62 -11.79 -25.04
CA ASN A 457 -2.93 -11.71 -24.38
C ASN A 457 -2.98 -12.53 -23.08
N TYR A 458 -2.57 -13.80 -23.14
CA TYR A 458 -2.63 -14.72 -22.01
C TYR A 458 -1.63 -14.33 -20.91
N ALA A 459 -0.41 -13.94 -21.29
CA ALA A 459 0.62 -13.45 -20.39
C ALA A 459 0.16 -12.18 -19.66
N ALA A 460 -0.42 -11.21 -20.39
CA ALA A 460 -0.99 -10.02 -19.78
C ALA A 460 -2.09 -10.35 -18.77
N ALA A 461 -3.06 -11.20 -19.15
CA ALA A 461 -4.16 -11.59 -18.28
C ALA A 461 -3.68 -12.32 -17.02
N LYS A 462 -2.80 -13.32 -17.17
CA LYS A 462 -2.29 -14.14 -16.06
C LYS A 462 -1.39 -13.35 -15.12
N CYS A 463 -0.55 -12.45 -15.63
CA CYS A 463 0.24 -11.55 -14.78
C CYS A 463 -0.65 -10.54 -14.06
N GLY A 464 -1.71 -10.03 -14.72
CA GLY A 464 -2.70 -9.16 -14.09
C GLY A 464 -3.44 -9.82 -12.92
N ILE A 465 -3.72 -11.14 -13.01
CA ILE A 465 -4.30 -11.91 -11.89
C ILE A 465 -3.39 -11.88 -10.65
N LEU A 466 -2.07 -11.91 -10.83
CA LEU A 466 -1.13 -11.83 -9.71
C LEU A 466 -1.20 -10.45 -9.02
N GLY A 467 -1.29 -9.36 -9.79
CA GLY A 467 -1.42 -8.01 -9.26
C GLY A 467 -2.74 -7.81 -8.51
N PHE A 468 -3.83 -8.36 -9.06
CA PHE A 468 -5.13 -8.44 -8.41
C PHE A 468 -5.06 -9.20 -7.06
N SER A 469 -4.40 -10.36 -7.07
CA SER A 469 -4.29 -11.24 -5.90
C SER A 469 -3.49 -10.60 -4.77
N ARG A 470 -2.37 -9.94 -5.09
CA ARG A 470 -1.53 -9.24 -4.10
C ARG A 470 -2.29 -8.11 -3.40
N ALA A 471 -3.04 -7.30 -4.16
CA ALA A 471 -3.88 -6.27 -3.57
C ALA A 471 -4.96 -6.85 -2.66
N LEU A 472 -5.67 -7.90 -3.09
CA LEU A 472 -6.70 -8.54 -2.26
C LEU A 472 -6.15 -9.24 -1.02
N ALA A 473 -4.94 -9.79 -1.07
CA ALA A 473 -4.28 -10.35 0.09
C ALA A 473 -4.12 -9.30 1.20
N LEU A 474 -3.81 -8.05 0.84
CA LEU A 474 -3.73 -6.93 1.78
C LEU A 474 -5.12 -6.51 2.30
N GLU A 475 -6.12 -6.42 1.41
CA GLU A 475 -7.47 -5.99 1.80
C GLU A 475 -8.22 -7.02 2.68
N GLY A 476 -8.01 -8.31 2.39
CA GLY A 476 -8.71 -9.43 3.02
C GLY A 476 -8.14 -9.86 4.36
N PHE A 477 -6.85 -9.63 4.61
CA PHE A 477 -6.11 -10.18 5.74
C PHE A 477 -6.82 -9.98 7.10
N LYS A 478 -7.23 -8.74 7.39
CA LYS A 478 -7.89 -8.39 8.67
C LYS A 478 -9.29 -9.01 8.86
N TYR A 479 -9.86 -9.57 7.81
CA TYR A 479 -11.18 -10.21 7.82
C TYR A 479 -11.08 -11.74 7.76
N GLY A 480 -9.88 -12.33 7.90
CA GLY A 480 -9.69 -13.78 7.76
C GLY A 480 -9.89 -14.29 6.32
N ILE A 481 -9.77 -13.40 5.34
CA ILE A 481 -9.84 -13.71 3.91
C ILE A 481 -8.43 -13.75 3.36
N TYR A 482 -8.03 -14.90 2.85
CA TYR A 482 -6.68 -15.13 2.36
C TYR A 482 -6.71 -15.43 0.88
N VAL A 483 -5.75 -14.84 0.15
CA VAL A 483 -5.67 -14.89 -1.31
C VAL A 483 -4.27 -15.31 -1.72
N ASN A 484 -4.14 -16.43 -2.42
CA ASN A 484 -2.87 -16.90 -2.99
C ASN A 484 -2.99 -17.10 -4.50
N THR A 485 -1.84 -17.21 -5.16
CA THR A 485 -1.76 -17.41 -6.61
C THR A 485 -0.89 -18.63 -6.94
N ILE A 486 -1.33 -19.44 -7.91
CA ILE A 486 -0.55 -20.59 -8.39
C ILE A 486 -0.29 -20.53 -9.90
N ALA A 487 0.88 -20.98 -10.31
CA ALA A 487 1.27 -21.23 -11.70
C ALA A 487 1.42 -22.75 -11.89
N PRO A 488 0.34 -23.44 -12.26
CA PRO A 488 0.36 -24.89 -12.42
C PRO A 488 1.01 -25.32 -13.75
N ASN A 489 1.69 -26.47 -13.72
CA ASN A 489 2.08 -27.23 -14.91
C ASN A 489 1.36 -28.59 -14.91
N ALA A 490 0.55 -28.84 -15.93
CA ALA A 490 -0.11 -30.13 -16.15
C ALA A 490 -0.46 -30.37 -17.63
N GLY A 491 -0.58 -31.65 -17.96
CA GLY A 491 -1.18 -32.16 -19.17
C GLY A 491 -2.70 -32.01 -19.13
N THR A 492 -3.24 -31.28 -20.10
CA THR A 492 -4.67 -31.01 -20.25
C THR A 492 -5.00 -30.87 -21.74
N ALA A 493 -6.28 -30.76 -22.07
CA ALA A 493 -6.70 -30.40 -23.43
C ALA A 493 -6.07 -29.09 -23.94
N MET A 494 -5.78 -28.12 -23.05
CA MET A 494 -5.13 -26.87 -23.44
C MET A 494 -3.65 -27.06 -23.79
N THR A 495 -2.95 -27.96 -23.10
CA THR A 495 -1.51 -28.20 -23.33
C THR A 495 -1.26 -29.26 -24.40
N ALA A 496 -2.25 -30.10 -24.71
CA ALA A 496 -2.20 -31.06 -25.81
C ALA A 496 -2.01 -30.42 -27.20
N THR A 497 -2.32 -29.14 -27.37
CA THR A 497 -2.06 -28.43 -28.63
C THR A 497 -0.58 -28.10 -28.85
N ILE A 498 0.24 -28.21 -27.80
CA ILE A 498 1.66 -27.83 -27.82
C ILE A 498 2.61 -28.87 -27.21
N MET A 499 2.08 -29.99 -26.69
CA MET A 499 2.84 -31.09 -26.07
C MET A 499 2.51 -32.42 -26.73
N PRO A 500 3.47 -33.36 -26.84
CA PRO A 500 3.21 -34.75 -27.21
C PRO A 500 2.25 -35.45 -26.23
N GLU A 501 1.47 -36.41 -26.72
CA GLU A 501 0.46 -37.12 -25.93
C GLU A 501 1.04 -37.81 -24.68
N GLU A 502 2.22 -38.43 -24.81
CA GLU A 502 2.92 -39.07 -23.69
C GLU A 502 3.22 -38.09 -22.55
N MET A 503 3.62 -36.86 -22.86
CA MET A 503 3.85 -35.81 -21.87
C MET A 503 2.54 -35.33 -21.23
N VAL A 504 1.47 -35.21 -22.03
CA VAL A 504 0.14 -34.86 -21.52
C VAL A 504 -0.35 -35.91 -20.51
N GLN A 505 -0.10 -37.19 -20.76
CA GLN A 505 -0.46 -38.27 -19.83
C GLN A 505 0.43 -38.31 -18.59
N ALA A 506 1.72 -37.97 -18.73
CA ALA A 506 2.68 -37.98 -17.63
C ALA A 506 2.42 -36.85 -16.61
N PHE A 507 2.09 -35.65 -17.09
CA PHE A 507 1.84 -34.47 -16.25
C PHE A 507 0.42 -34.45 -15.68
N LYS A 508 0.15 -35.34 -14.72
CA LYS A 508 -1.19 -35.46 -14.14
C LYS A 508 -1.60 -34.23 -13.34
N PRO A 509 -2.82 -33.71 -13.54
CA PRO A 509 -3.38 -32.65 -12.70
C PRO A 509 -3.42 -32.98 -11.19
N ASP A 510 -3.46 -34.26 -10.83
CA ASP A 510 -3.38 -34.74 -9.46
C ASP A 510 -2.09 -34.31 -8.75
N TYR A 511 -1.00 -34.05 -9.49
CA TYR A 511 0.26 -33.55 -8.92
C TYR A 511 0.23 -32.05 -8.58
N ILE A 512 -0.92 -31.39 -8.72
CA ILE A 512 -1.14 -30.00 -8.33
C ILE A 512 -2.13 -29.88 -7.17
N ALA A 513 -3.17 -30.71 -7.18
CA ALA A 513 -4.29 -30.62 -6.24
C ALA A 513 -3.86 -30.57 -4.75
N PRO A 514 -2.82 -31.30 -4.29
CA PRO A 514 -2.36 -31.23 -2.91
C PRO A 514 -1.97 -29.84 -2.42
N LEU A 515 -1.26 -29.04 -3.25
CA LEU A 515 -0.92 -27.66 -2.90
C LEU A 515 -2.17 -26.77 -2.86
N VAL A 516 -3.09 -26.95 -3.80
CA VAL A 516 -4.36 -26.20 -3.86
C VAL A 516 -5.16 -26.40 -2.58
N LEU A 517 -5.29 -27.65 -2.13
CA LEU A 517 -5.93 -27.97 -0.87
C LEU A 517 -5.21 -27.31 0.30
N LEU A 518 -3.88 -27.40 0.36
CA LEU A 518 -3.11 -26.79 1.45
C LEU A 518 -3.31 -25.27 1.52
N LEU A 519 -3.16 -24.56 0.39
CA LEU A 519 -3.34 -23.10 0.30
C LEU A 519 -4.76 -22.64 0.63
N CYS A 520 -5.75 -23.52 0.46
CA CYS A 520 -7.14 -23.26 0.81
C CYS A 520 -7.52 -23.73 2.22
N SER A 521 -6.57 -24.21 3.03
CA SER A 521 -6.84 -24.71 4.37
C SER A 521 -6.51 -23.71 5.48
N ASP A 522 -6.95 -24.01 6.70
CA ASP A 522 -6.58 -23.25 7.90
C ASP A 522 -5.16 -23.57 8.40
N LYS A 523 -4.49 -24.57 7.80
CA LYS A 523 -3.16 -25.04 8.18
C LYS A 523 -2.05 -24.49 7.28
N CYS A 524 -2.39 -23.69 6.26
CA CYS A 524 -1.40 -23.07 5.38
C CYS A 524 -0.49 -22.13 6.19
N PRO A 525 0.83 -22.35 6.21
CA PRO A 525 1.76 -21.39 6.79
C PRO A 525 1.86 -20.17 5.88
N ASP A 526 1.94 -18.97 6.46
CA ASP A 526 1.92 -17.69 5.74
C ASP A 526 0.75 -17.63 4.73
N PRO A 527 -0.50 -17.59 5.22
CA PRO A 527 -1.63 -18.13 4.48
C PRO A 527 -2.09 -17.24 3.32
N THR A 528 -1.45 -16.12 3.02
CA THR A 528 -1.92 -15.17 1.99
C THR A 528 -0.76 -14.47 1.28
N GLY A 529 -1.02 -14.01 0.06
CA GLY A 529 -0.09 -13.20 -0.75
C GLY A 529 1.00 -14.00 -1.47
N GLY A 530 1.02 -15.32 -1.30
CA GLY A 530 2.03 -16.19 -1.91
C GLY A 530 1.79 -16.43 -3.40
N LEU A 531 2.89 -16.57 -4.14
CA LEU A 531 2.92 -17.04 -5.52
C LEU A 531 3.70 -18.35 -5.57
N TYR A 532 3.09 -19.41 -6.07
CA TYR A 532 3.70 -20.74 -6.11
C TYR A 532 3.65 -21.34 -7.51
N GLU A 533 4.75 -21.96 -7.93
CA GLU A 533 4.80 -22.83 -9.11
C GLU A 533 4.72 -24.30 -8.67
N VAL A 534 3.98 -25.11 -9.43
CA VAL A 534 3.68 -26.49 -9.00
C VAL A 534 3.43 -27.42 -10.19
N GLY A 535 3.96 -28.63 -10.09
CA GLY A 535 3.79 -29.71 -11.07
C GLY A 535 4.79 -30.84 -10.81
N SER A 536 4.51 -32.03 -11.31
CA SER A 536 5.45 -33.18 -11.23
C SER A 536 5.93 -33.56 -9.81
N GLY A 537 5.12 -33.32 -8.78
CA GLY A 537 5.51 -33.54 -7.37
C GLY A 537 6.42 -32.45 -6.79
N TRP A 538 6.71 -31.40 -7.55
CA TRP A 538 7.50 -30.25 -7.14
C TRP A 538 6.61 -29.05 -6.78
N VAL A 539 7.00 -28.31 -5.73
CA VAL A 539 6.41 -27.03 -5.34
C VAL A 539 7.50 -26.02 -4.99
N GLY A 540 7.47 -24.83 -5.59
CA GLY A 540 8.35 -23.72 -5.21
C GLY A 540 7.59 -22.39 -5.09
N ARG A 541 8.08 -21.50 -4.22
CA ARG A 541 7.60 -20.12 -4.09
C ARG A 541 8.39 -19.22 -5.02
N THR A 542 7.71 -18.28 -5.67
CA THR A 542 8.33 -17.26 -6.53
C THR A 542 8.10 -15.87 -5.93
N ARG A 543 9.15 -15.04 -5.89
CA ARG A 543 9.12 -13.67 -5.37
C ARG A 543 9.94 -12.71 -6.24
N TRP A 544 9.93 -11.43 -5.87
CA TRP A 544 10.84 -10.46 -6.45
C TRP A 544 12.22 -10.52 -5.78
N GLN A 545 13.27 -10.41 -6.58
CA GLN A 545 14.57 -9.93 -6.15
C GLN A 545 14.84 -8.60 -6.84
N ARG A 546 15.37 -7.63 -6.12
CA ARG A 546 15.72 -6.30 -6.61
C ARG A 546 17.19 -6.03 -6.34
N THR A 547 17.89 -5.47 -7.32
CA THR A 547 19.29 -5.02 -7.17
C THR A 547 19.42 -3.97 -6.08
N GLY A 548 20.64 -3.73 -5.58
CA GLY A 548 20.89 -2.55 -4.74
C GLY A 548 20.68 -1.20 -5.46
N GLY A 549 20.61 -1.24 -6.80
CA GLY A 549 20.40 -0.07 -7.65
C GLY A 549 21.55 0.94 -7.62
N HIS A 550 21.28 2.14 -8.11
CA HIS A 550 22.17 3.28 -7.95
C HIS A 550 21.37 4.51 -7.52
N GLY A 551 21.90 5.24 -6.54
CA GLY A 551 21.37 6.51 -6.08
C GLY A 551 22.16 7.66 -6.70
N PHE A 552 21.48 8.52 -7.43
CA PHE A 552 22.04 9.73 -8.03
C PHE A 552 21.83 10.93 -7.09
N PRO A 553 22.79 11.87 -7.01
CA PRO A 553 22.64 13.03 -6.15
C PRO A 553 21.41 13.85 -6.51
N VAL A 554 20.60 14.24 -5.51
CA VAL A 554 19.31 14.92 -5.73
C VAL A 554 19.44 16.42 -6.02
N ASP A 555 20.64 16.97 -5.85
CA ASP A 555 20.98 18.38 -6.06
C ASP A 555 21.51 18.70 -7.47
N VAL A 556 21.52 17.71 -8.37
CA VAL A 556 21.96 17.87 -9.76
C VAL A 556 20.93 17.32 -10.74
N GLU A 557 20.91 17.88 -11.95
CA GLU A 557 20.10 17.33 -13.04
C GLU A 557 20.65 15.96 -13.45
N LEU A 558 19.79 14.93 -13.44
CA LEU A 558 20.18 13.59 -13.87
C LEU A 558 20.14 13.49 -15.39
N ALA A 559 21.31 13.40 -16.01
CA ALA A 559 21.43 13.15 -17.45
C ALA A 559 21.43 11.63 -17.75
N PRO A 560 20.86 11.17 -18.88
CA PRO A 560 20.91 9.76 -19.30
C PRO A 560 22.34 9.18 -19.36
N GLU A 561 23.31 10.01 -19.71
CA GLU A 561 24.72 9.65 -19.80
C GLU A 561 25.30 9.28 -18.43
N GLU A 562 24.83 9.89 -17.34
CA GLU A 562 25.21 9.50 -15.98
C GLU A 562 24.59 8.14 -15.60
N VAL A 563 23.36 7.87 -16.03
CA VAL A 563 22.73 6.55 -15.86
C VAL A 563 23.54 5.47 -16.57
N LEU A 564 24.04 5.74 -17.79
CA LEU A 564 24.90 4.80 -18.53
C LEU A 564 26.22 4.50 -17.81
N LYS A 565 26.87 5.51 -17.20
CA LYS A 565 28.11 5.30 -16.45
C LYS A 565 27.91 4.34 -15.28
N HIS A 566 26.74 4.39 -14.64
CA HIS A 566 26.37 3.56 -13.51
C HIS A 566 25.48 2.37 -13.89
N TRP A 567 25.38 2.04 -15.18
CA TRP A 567 24.51 0.96 -15.65
C TRP A 567 24.80 -0.37 -14.96
N LYS A 568 26.08 -0.69 -14.77
CA LYS A 568 26.52 -1.90 -14.08
C LYS A 568 25.99 -1.95 -12.64
N ASP A 569 26.03 -0.85 -11.90
CA ASP A 569 25.57 -0.78 -10.52
C ASP A 569 24.04 -0.95 -10.42
N ILE A 570 23.31 -0.49 -11.44
CA ILE A 570 21.84 -0.57 -11.54
C ILE A 570 21.36 -2.00 -11.80
N VAL A 571 22.10 -2.77 -12.61
CA VAL A 571 21.64 -4.08 -13.11
C VAL A 571 22.30 -5.29 -12.46
N THR A 572 23.27 -5.08 -11.55
CA THR A 572 23.99 -6.18 -10.87
C THR A 572 23.21 -6.65 -9.63
N PHE A 573 22.89 -7.94 -9.59
CA PHE A 573 22.21 -8.58 -8.45
C PHE A 573 23.18 -9.21 -7.44
N ASP A 574 24.35 -9.67 -7.92
CA ASP A 574 25.23 -10.56 -7.15
C ASP A 574 26.36 -9.81 -6.40
N ASP A 575 26.18 -8.52 -6.11
CA ASP A 575 27.14 -7.67 -5.38
C ASP A 575 26.85 -7.54 -3.88
N GLY A 576 25.92 -8.35 -3.36
CA GLY A 576 25.53 -8.38 -1.95
C GLY A 576 24.55 -7.30 -1.52
N ARG A 577 24.09 -6.41 -2.43
CA ARG A 577 23.15 -5.33 -2.11
C ARG A 577 21.69 -5.65 -2.44
N ALA A 578 21.44 -6.79 -3.08
CA ALA A 578 20.09 -7.17 -3.50
C ALA A 578 19.15 -7.40 -2.30
N ASP A 579 17.87 -7.03 -2.46
CA ASP A 579 16.79 -7.24 -1.50
C ASP A 579 15.55 -7.89 -2.15
N HIS A 580 14.50 -8.12 -1.35
CA HIS A 580 13.31 -8.88 -1.76
C HIS A 580 12.04 -8.13 -1.35
N PRO A 581 11.66 -7.06 -2.09
CA PRO A 581 10.52 -6.23 -1.74
C PRO A 581 9.19 -7.00 -1.88
N GLU A 582 8.29 -6.83 -0.91
CA GLU A 582 6.97 -7.47 -0.89
C GLU A 582 5.82 -6.47 -0.81
N LYS A 583 6.08 -5.19 -0.46
CA LYS A 583 5.06 -4.15 -0.29
C LYS A 583 5.46 -2.86 -1.00
N SER A 584 4.46 -2.05 -1.38
CA SER A 584 4.69 -0.76 -2.03
C SER A 584 5.60 0.19 -1.23
N GLN A 585 5.60 0.09 0.10
CA GLN A 585 6.49 0.87 0.98
C GLN A 585 7.98 0.54 0.80
N ASP A 586 8.32 -0.70 0.44
CA ASP A 586 9.71 -1.15 0.24
C ASP A 586 10.36 -0.48 -0.99
N GLY A 587 9.53 -0.12 -1.99
CA GLY A 587 9.90 0.72 -3.14
C GLY A 587 10.26 2.15 -2.72
N ILE A 588 9.36 2.79 -1.97
CA ILE A 588 9.51 4.17 -1.50
C ILE A 588 10.72 4.31 -0.57
N GLN A 589 11.03 3.31 0.25
CA GLN A 589 12.15 3.38 1.20
C GLN A 589 13.50 3.71 0.53
N LYS A 590 13.80 3.11 -0.63
CA LYS A 590 15.05 3.37 -1.37
C LYS A 590 15.11 4.79 -1.93
N VAL A 591 13.96 5.29 -2.38
CA VAL A 591 13.83 6.67 -2.85
C VAL A 591 14.06 7.65 -1.71
N MET A 592 13.42 7.42 -0.56
CA MET A 592 13.61 8.25 0.64
C MET A 592 15.06 8.22 1.13
N GLN A 593 15.72 7.06 1.11
CA GLN A 593 17.15 6.95 1.45
C GLN A 593 18.05 7.76 0.51
N ASN A 594 17.67 7.91 -0.76
CA ASN A 594 18.46 8.68 -1.71
C ASN A 594 18.25 10.21 -1.57
N MET A 595 17.23 10.69 -0.86
CA MET A 595 17.00 12.13 -0.67
C MET A 595 18.14 12.83 0.08
N GLU A 596 18.93 12.09 0.86
CA GLU A 596 20.12 12.61 1.56
C GLU A 596 21.39 12.62 0.68
N ASN A 597 21.35 12.00 -0.51
CA ASN A 597 22.48 11.89 -1.42
C ASN A 597 22.69 13.21 -2.18
N ARG A 598 23.74 13.96 -1.84
CA ARG A 598 24.10 15.25 -2.46
C ARG A 598 25.54 15.24 -3.00
N SER A 599 25.82 16.02 -4.06
CA SER A 599 27.09 15.99 -4.80
C SER A 599 28.28 16.52 -3.98
N LYS A 600 29.45 15.86 -4.07
CA LYS A 600 30.70 16.24 -3.35
C LYS A 600 31.32 17.57 -3.81
N THR A 601 31.00 18.03 -5.02
CA THR A 601 31.44 19.32 -5.59
C THR A 601 30.77 20.54 -4.95
N SER A 602 29.81 20.33 -4.06
CA SER A 602 29.22 21.39 -3.22
C SER A 602 30.05 21.71 -1.96
N SER A 603 31.22 21.10 -1.75
CA SER A 603 32.07 21.45 -0.61
C SER A 603 32.87 22.74 -0.88
N LYS A 604 32.54 23.79 -0.10
CA LYS A 604 33.23 25.09 0.03
C LYS A 604 33.05 26.08 -1.12
N THR A 605 31.82 26.57 -1.28
CA THR A 605 31.66 28.03 -1.24
C THR A 605 31.08 28.37 0.13
N SER A 606 31.74 29.27 0.86
CA SER A 606 31.07 29.96 1.97
C SER A 606 29.87 30.66 1.35
N ALA A 607 28.70 30.05 1.50
CA ALA A 607 27.45 30.72 1.16
C ALA A 607 27.47 32.06 1.92
N PRO A 608 27.21 33.20 1.26
CA PRO A 608 26.80 34.36 2.02
C PRO A 608 25.57 33.92 2.83
N ALA A 609 25.52 34.25 4.12
CA ALA A 609 24.50 33.77 5.05
C ALA A 609 23.09 33.90 4.45
N ALA A 610 22.59 32.79 3.92
CA ALA A 610 21.26 32.64 3.38
C ALA A 610 20.49 31.78 4.37
N SER A 611 19.28 32.24 4.67
CA SER A 611 18.47 31.81 5.80
C SER A 611 18.17 30.32 5.79
N ASN A 612 18.12 29.75 6.98
CA ASN A 612 17.69 28.38 7.21
C ASN A 612 16.17 28.34 7.01
N GLU A 613 15.71 27.68 5.95
CA GLU A 613 14.31 27.62 5.54
C GLU A 613 13.37 27.17 6.68
N HIS A 614 13.81 26.27 7.57
CA HIS A 614 13.05 25.88 8.74
C HIS A 614 12.98 27.01 9.77
N LEU A 615 14.06 27.78 9.98
CA LEU A 615 14.03 28.96 10.85
C LEU A 615 13.10 30.04 10.31
N ASP A 616 13.04 30.22 8.98
CA ASP A 616 12.10 31.14 8.34
C ASP A 616 10.66 30.63 8.44
N ALA A 617 10.42 29.34 8.21
CA ALA A 617 9.13 28.70 8.37
C ALA A 617 8.64 28.76 9.82
N ILE A 618 9.52 28.52 10.80
CA ILE A 618 9.23 28.71 12.23
C ILE A 618 8.88 30.17 12.50
N ALA A 619 9.68 31.12 12.00
CA ALA A 619 9.45 32.55 12.21
C ALA A 619 8.13 33.04 11.57
N LYS A 620 7.72 32.43 10.46
CA LYS A 620 6.42 32.65 9.81
C LYS A 620 5.29 32.03 10.63
N ALA A 621 5.37 30.73 10.94
CA ALA A 621 4.35 29.99 11.67
C ALA A 621 4.07 30.53 13.08
N ILE A 622 5.08 31.09 13.77
CA ILE A 622 4.90 31.75 15.07
C ILE A 622 4.02 33.02 14.95
N LYS A 623 3.95 33.65 13.79
CA LYS A 623 3.14 34.85 13.53
C LYS A 623 1.74 34.53 13.00
N GLU A 624 1.48 33.27 12.65
CA GLU A 624 0.21 32.83 12.10
C GLU A 624 -0.66 32.19 13.19
N GLU A 625 -1.96 32.30 13.03
CA GLU A 625 -2.96 31.64 13.85
C GLU A 625 -3.76 30.70 12.95
N GLY A 626 -4.04 29.49 13.45
CA GLY A 626 -4.82 28.50 12.74
C GLY A 626 -6.27 28.95 12.56
N GLU A 627 -6.88 28.50 11.48
CA GLU A 627 -8.30 28.79 11.21
C GLU A 627 -9.17 28.32 12.38
N PRO A 628 -10.18 29.12 12.78
CA PRO A 628 -11.08 28.77 13.87
C PRO A 628 -11.86 27.50 13.56
N THR A 629 -11.79 26.51 14.46
CA THR A 629 -12.52 25.25 14.30
C THR A 629 -13.57 25.06 15.39
N GLU A 630 -14.76 24.62 15.00
CA GLU A 630 -15.85 24.38 15.95
C GLU A 630 -15.70 23.04 16.69
N PHE A 631 -16.09 23.05 17.96
CA PHE A 631 -16.29 21.85 18.78
C PHE A 631 -17.60 21.99 19.55
N LYS A 632 -18.55 21.09 19.30
CA LYS A 632 -19.85 21.05 20.00
C LYS A 632 -19.87 19.85 20.92
N TYR A 633 -20.36 20.05 22.13
CA TYR A 633 -20.59 18.96 23.07
C TYR A 633 -21.88 19.18 23.86
N GLU A 634 -22.50 18.07 24.21
CA GLU A 634 -23.68 17.98 25.07
C GLU A 634 -23.37 17.09 26.29
N GLU A 635 -24.35 16.90 27.17
CA GLU A 635 -24.19 16.14 28.42
C GLU A 635 -23.70 14.71 28.15
N ARG A 636 -24.11 14.12 27.02
CA ARG A 636 -23.63 12.80 26.56
C ARG A 636 -22.10 12.75 26.45
N ASP A 637 -21.50 13.77 25.85
CA ASP A 637 -20.06 13.82 25.60
C ASP A 637 -19.29 14.07 26.91
N VAL A 638 -19.88 14.85 27.83
CA VAL A 638 -19.38 15.04 29.19
C VAL A 638 -19.36 13.69 29.94
N ILE A 639 -20.46 12.96 29.94
CA ILE A 639 -20.56 11.64 30.60
C ILE A 639 -19.54 10.67 29.99
N LEU A 640 -19.42 10.65 28.66
CA LEU A 640 -18.49 9.80 27.94
C LEU A 640 -17.02 10.10 28.33
N TYR A 641 -16.63 11.37 28.38
CA TYR A 641 -15.30 11.76 28.84
C TYR A 641 -15.07 11.39 30.29
N ASN A 642 -16.02 11.71 31.18
CA ASN A 642 -15.93 11.45 32.60
C ASN A 642 -15.73 9.95 32.88
N LEU A 643 -16.49 9.07 32.21
CA LEU A 643 -16.29 7.62 32.23
C LEU A 643 -14.91 7.22 31.66
N GLY A 644 -14.51 7.85 30.56
CA GLY A 644 -13.20 7.67 29.93
C GLY A 644 -12.01 8.00 30.84
N VAL A 645 -12.18 8.87 31.85
CA VAL A 645 -11.18 9.20 32.87
C VAL A 645 -11.50 8.59 34.24
N GLY A 646 -12.30 7.52 34.24
CA GLY A 646 -12.47 6.63 35.39
C GLY A 646 -13.56 7.03 36.37
N ALA A 647 -14.49 7.92 36.02
CA ALA A 647 -15.72 8.08 36.81
C ALA A 647 -16.46 6.73 36.88
N LYS A 648 -17.05 6.43 38.03
CA LYS A 648 -17.75 5.18 38.30
C LYS A 648 -19.26 5.40 38.24
N ARG A 649 -20.00 4.31 38.13
CA ARG A 649 -21.48 4.32 38.20
C ARG A 649 -22.06 4.96 39.47
N THR A 650 -21.24 5.13 40.52
CA THR A 650 -21.63 5.73 41.79
C THR A 650 -21.37 7.23 41.84
N ASP A 651 -20.59 7.76 40.90
CA ASP A 651 -20.22 9.17 40.86
C ASP A 651 -21.29 9.95 40.07
N LEU A 652 -22.50 10.04 40.62
CA LEU A 652 -23.66 10.60 39.92
C LEU A 652 -23.40 12.00 39.35
N LYS A 653 -22.66 12.83 40.09
CA LYS A 653 -22.20 14.16 39.65
C LYS A 653 -21.41 14.17 38.33
N TYR A 654 -20.93 13.03 37.87
CA TYR A 654 -20.17 12.90 36.62
C TYR A 654 -20.87 12.10 35.52
N ILE A 655 -21.87 11.28 35.87
CA ILE A 655 -22.43 10.28 34.96
C ILE A 655 -23.95 10.35 34.82
N PHE A 656 -24.61 11.25 35.54
CA PHE A 656 -26.05 11.44 35.48
C PHE A 656 -26.40 12.92 35.38
N GLU A 657 -26.89 13.32 34.22
CA GLU A 657 -27.29 14.68 33.87
C GLU A 657 -28.45 15.23 34.73
N GLY A 658 -29.22 14.34 35.37
CA GLY A 658 -30.27 14.71 36.32
C GLY A 658 -29.80 14.92 37.76
N ALA A 659 -28.50 14.74 38.06
CA ALA A 659 -27.95 15.07 39.37
C ALA A 659 -27.88 16.59 39.56
N GLU A 660 -28.24 17.10 40.75
CA GLU A 660 -28.24 18.54 41.04
C GLU A 660 -26.84 19.18 40.90
N ASP A 661 -25.78 18.38 41.04
CA ASP A 661 -24.38 18.78 40.94
C ASP A 661 -23.66 18.17 39.73
N PHE A 662 -24.40 17.81 38.66
CA PHE A 662 -23.81 17.30 37.41
C PHE A 662 -22.78 18.27 36.84
N GLN A 663 -21.57 17.77 36.59
CA GLN A 663 -20.43 18.60 36.23
C GLN A 663 -19.43 17.88 35.31
N VAL A 664 -18.63 18.69 34.62
CA VAL A 664 -17.55 18.23 33.76
C VAL A 664 -16.28 18.04 34.59
N VAL A 665 -15.59 16.90 34.48
CA VAL A 665 -14.25 16.76 35.08
C VAL A 665 -13.33 17.83 34.47
N PRO A 666 -12.64 18.66 35.27
CA PRO A 666 -11.98 19.88 34.75
C PRO A 666 -10.97 19.64 33.61
N THR A 667 -10.33 18.48 33.57
CA THR A 667 -9.38 18.10 32.52
C THR A 667 -10.00 17.93 31.14
N PHE A 668 -11.34 17.95 31.00
CA PHE A 668 -12.04 17.94 29.71
C PHE A 668 -11.57 19.05 28.77
N GLY A 669 -11.01 20.14 29.30
CA GLY A 669 -10.45 21.23 28.49
C GLY A 669 -9.36 20.83 27.48
N VAL A 670 -8.78 19.62 27.58
CA VAL A 670 -7.86 19.07 26.58
C VAL A 670 -8.55 18.45 25.37
N ILE A 671 -9.87 18.30 25.39
CA ILE A 671 -10.65 17.66 24.32
C ILE A 671 -10.91 18.60 23.13
N PRO A 672 -11.42 19.84 23.30
CA PRO A 672 -11.66 20.74 22.16
C PRO A 672 -10.45 21.00 21.24
N PRO A 673 -9.19 21.04 21.74
CA PRO A 673 -8.00 21.14 20.90
C PRO A 673 -7.82 20.05 19.84
N PHE A 674 -8.45 18.87 19.95
CA PHE A 674 -8.32 17.82 18.93
C PHE A 674 -8.93 18.21 17.57
N ASN A 675 -9.89 19.14 17.56
CA ASN A 675 -10.44 19.71 16.33
C ASN A 675 -9.63 20.91 15.83
N ALA A 676 -8.65 21.42 16.58
CA ALA A 676 -7.93 22.64 16.23
C ALA A 676 -7.01 22.43 15.02
N GLN A 677 -7.15 23.30 14.01
CA GLN A 677 -6.25 23.31 12.86
C GLN A 677 -4.98 24.08 13.21
N MET A 678 -3.81 23.47 13.04
CA MET A 678 -2.52 24.15 13.23
C MET A 678 -2.23 25.08 12.03
N PRO A 679 -1.60 26.25 12.23
CA PRO A 679 -1.23 27.15 11.13
C PRO A 679 0.02 26.69 10.37
N PHE A 680 0.54 25.50 10.66
CA PHE A 680 1.76 24.97 10.08
C PHE A 680 1.68 23.45 10.00
N ASP A 681 2.46 22.90 9.07
CA ASP A 681 2.76 21.48 9.02
C ASP A 681 4.11 21.21 9.72
N PHE A 682 4.23 20.08 10.43
CA PHE A 682 5.42 19.78 11.23
C PHE A 682 6.69 19.61 10.37
N ASP A 683 6.56 19.11 9.15
CA ASP A 683 7.61 18.97 8.14
C ASP A 683 8.16 20.32 7.65
N ALA A 684 7.34 21.38 7.62
CA ALA A 684 7.82 22.72 7.29
C ALA A 684 8.74 23.30 8.37
N ILE A 685 8.45 23.02 9.65
CA ILE A 685 9.15 23.64 10.79
C ILE A 685 10.30 22.80 11.34
N VAL A 686 10.38 21.50 11.02
CA VAL A 686 11.49 20.63 11.42
C VAL A 686 11.88 19.63 10.31
N PRO A 687 13.16 19.26 10.19
CA PRO A 687 13.58 18.26 9.21
C PRO A 687 13.12 16.85 9.60
N ASN A 688 13.05 15.93 8.63
CA ASN A 688 12.85 14.48 8.86
C ASN A 688 11.60 14.14 9.72
N PHE A 689 10.54 14.94 9.64
CA PHE A 689 9.33 14.69 10.42
C PHE A 689 8.68 13.35 10.05
N SER A 690 8.35 12.56 11.07
CA SER A 690 7.57 11.33 10.92
C SER A 690 6.49 11.28 12.02
N PRO A 691 5.20 11.13 11.65
CA PRO A 691 4.12 10.97 12.62
C PRO A 691 4.33 9.77 13.58
N MET A 692 5.04 8.72 13.16
CA MET A 692 5.32 7.54 13.98
C MET A 692 6.37 7.80 15.07
N MET A 693 7.18 8.84 14.90
CA MET A 693 8.26 9.22 15.80
C MET A 693 7.86 10.34 16.76
N LEU A 694 6.65 10.86 16.61
CA LEU A 694 5.99 11.85 17.43
C LEU A 694 5.59 11.27 18.78
N LEU A 695 5.98 11.93 19.87
CA LEU A 695 5.52 11.62 21.22
C LEU A 695 4.93 12.86 21.87
N HIS A 696 3.73 12.73 22.45
CA HIS A 696 3.17 13.77 23.31
C HIS A 696 3.94 13.78 24.63
N GLY A 697 4.71 14.84 24.88
CA GLY A 697 5.69 14.91 25.95
C GLY A 697 5.19 15.61 27.21
N GLU A 698 4.59 16.80 27.05
CA GLU A 698 4.05 17.59 28.17
C GLU A 698 2.71 18.22 27.79
N GLN A 699 1.86 18.40 28.79
CA GLN A 699 0.56 19.05 28.65
C GLN A 699 0.41 20.11 29.75
N PHE A 700 -0.06 21.29 29.36
CA PHE A 700 -0.57 22.32 30.24
C PHE A 700 -2.01 22.63 29.85
N LEU A 701 -2.88 22.77 30.85
CA LEU A 701 -4.26 23.21 30.70
C LEU A 701 -4.51 24.31 31.75
N GLU A 702 -5.00 25.45 31.30
CA GLU A 702 -5.55 26.51 32.14
C GLU A 702 -7.04 26.65 31.86
N LEU A 703 -7.82 26.61 32.93
CA LEU A 703 -9.24 26.90 32.91
C LEU A 703 -9.38 28.44 32.95
N ARG A 704 -10.13 28.98 32.00
CA ARG A 704 -10.49 30.41 31.95
C ARG A 704 -11.91 30.65 32.47
N LYS A 705 -12.72 29.59 32.50
CA LYS A 705 -14.10 29.59 33.00
C LYS A 705 -14.36 28.35 33.84
N PHE A 706 -14.94 28.55 35.02
CA PHE A 706 -15.41 27.49 35.90
C PHE A 706 -16.67 27.94 36.66
N PRO A 707 -17.67 27.05 36.88
CA PRO A 707 -17.74 25.68 36.37
C PRO A 707 -17.78 25.63 34.84
N ILE A 708 -17.26 24.54 34.28
CA ILE A 708 -17.28 24.31 32.84
C ILE A 708 -18.74 24.04 32.44
N PRO A 709 -19.28 24.68 31.39
CA PRO A 709 -20.63 24.40 30.91
C PRO A 709 -20.81 22.90 30.59
N THR A 710 -21.95 22.31 30.88
CA THR A 710 -22.24 20.90 30.60
C THR A 710 -22.64 20.64 29.14
N ALA A 711 -22.97 21.70 28.41
CA ALA A 711 -23.14 21.71 26.97
C ALA A 711 -22.66 23.07 26.42
N SER A 712 -21.98 23.08 25.28
CA SER A 712 -21.55 24.33 24.64
C SER A 712 -21.17 24.13 23.17
N ARG A 713 -21.19 25.23 22.42
CA ARG A 713 -20.55 25.36 21.11
C ARG A 713 -19.28 26.19 21.30
N LEU A 714 -18.14 25.57 21.07
CA LEU A 714 -16.82 26.18 21.26
C LEU A 714 -16.13 26.42 19.91
N VAL A 715 -15.20 27.37 19.88
CA VAL A 715 -14.28 27.62 18.77
C VAL A 715 -12.86 27.60 19.30
N SER A 716 -11.99 26.80 18.67
CA SER A 716 -10.57 26.68 19.02
C SER A 716 -9.68 27.36 17.97
N ARG A 717 -8.63 28.03 18.42
CA ARG A 717 -7.60 28.67 17.59
C ARG A 717 -6.22 28.21 18.04
N ALA A 718 -5.45 27.62 17.13
CA ALA A 718 -4.13 27.08 17.44
C ALA A 718 -3.01 28.01 16.96
N ARG A 719 -1.85 27.98 17.63
CA ARG A 719 -0.64 28.70 17.23
C ARG A 719 0.63 27.95 17.61
N LEU A 720 1.71 28.19 16.86
CA LEU A 720 3.05 27.73 17.22
C LEU A 720 3.66 28.67 18.25
N LEU A 721 4.12 28.15 19.40
CA LEU A 721 4.79 28.95 20.41
C LEU A 721 6.31 29.00 20.21
N GLU A 722 6.92 27.82 20.03
CA GLU A 722 8.35 27.70 19.80
C GLU A 722 8.71 26.31 19.25
N VAL A 723 9.87 26.25 18.59
CA VAL A 723 10.52 25.00 18.19
C VAL A 723 11.96 25.00 18.73
N VAL A 724 12.35 23.93 19.41
CA VAL A 724 13.65 23.80 20.08
C VAL A 724 14.43 22.67 19.42
N ASP A 725 15.67 22.93 19.03
CA ASP A 725 16.59 21.96 18.46
C ASP A 725 17.39 21.25 19.56
N LYS A 726 17.15 19.94 19.72
CA LYS A 726 17.87 19.07 20.67
C LYS A 726 19.02 18.28 20.02
N GLY A 727 19.45 18.66 18.84
CA GLY A 727 20.53 17.99 18.10
C GLY A 727 20.03 16.76 17.35
N SER A 728 19.60 15.72 18.07
CA SER A 728 19.06 14.49 17.46
C SER A 728 17.52 14.42 17.48
N ALA A 729 16.86 15.46 17.96
CA ALA A 729 15.41 15.57 18.04
C ALA A 729 15.00 17.05 18.02
N ALA A 730 13.72 17.32 17.77
CA ALA A 730 13.12 18.62 17.97
C ALA A 730 12.02 18.57 19.04
N ILE A 731 11.72 19.72 19.63
CA ILE A 731 10.53 19.92 20.46
C ILE A 731 9.71 21.01 19.80
N ALA A 732 8.48 20.70 19.42
CA ALA A 732 7.52 21.70 18.95
C ALA A 732 6.49 21.94 20.04
N LYS A 733 6.27 23.21 20.38
CA LYS A 733 5.29 23.60 21.39
C LYS A 733 4.18 24.42 20.75
N THR A 734 2.95 24.00 20.96
CA THR A 734 1.75 24.65 20.41
C THR A 734 0.87 25.15 21.53
N ALA A 735 0.09 26.20 21.25
CA ALA A 735 -0.97 26.67 22.13
C ALA A 735 -2.31 26.61 21.41
N VAL A 736 -3.37 26.36 22.17
CA VAL A 736 -4.75 26.45 21.69
C VAL A 736 -5.58 27.25 22.68
N THR A 737 -6.21 28.33 22.20
CA THR A 737 -7.21 29.09 22.95
C THR A 737 -8.59 28.65 22.48
N THR A 738 -9.48 28.33 23.42
CA THR A 738 -10.84 27.88 23.12
C THR A 738 -11.85 28.84 23.76
N VAL A 739 -12.76 29.36 22.94
CA VAL A 739 -13.80 30.32 23.33
C VAL A 739 -15.20 29.76 23.13
N VAL A 740 -16.19 30.30 23.82
CA VAL A 740 -17.61 30.08 23.49
C VAL A 740 -17.91 30.76 22.16
N ALA A 741 -18.48 30.02 21.21
CA ALA A 741 -18.65 30.48 19.84
C ALA A 741 -19.58 31.70 19.70
N ASP A 742 -20.59 31.79 20.57
CA ASP A 742 -21.59 32.86 20.53
C ASP A 742 -21.13 34.15 21.25
N THR A 743 -20.34 34.02 22.31
CA THR A 743 -19.96 35.16 23.17
C THR A 743 -18.51 35.59 23.05
N GLY A 744 -17.64 34.72 22.51
CA GLY A 744 -16.19 34.92 22.47
C GLY A 744 -15.50 34.78 23.83
N GLU A 745 -16.21 34.37 24.88
CA GLU A 745 -15.66 34.18 26.23
C GLU A 745 -14.67 33.02 26.24
N GLU A 746 -13.43 33.25 26.70
CA GLU A 746 -12.43 32.18 26.84
C GLU A 746 -12.84 31.14 27.88
N VAL A 747 -12.74 29.86 27.51
CA VAL A 747 -13.06 28.72 28.37
C VAL A 747 -11.80 27.95 28.75
N PHE A 748 -10.93 27.69 27.77
CA PHE A 748 -9.70 26.92 27.97
C PHE A 748 -8.51 27.56 27.26
N TYR A 749 -7.35 27.47 27.89
CA TYR A 749 -6.05 27.68 27.25
C TYR A 749 -5.19 26.43 27.44
N ASN A 750 -4.68 25.88 26.34
CA ASN A 750 -3.85 24.68 26.35
C ASN A 750 -2.46 24.98 25.81
N GLU A 751 -1.43 24.38 26.40
CA GLU A 751 -0.13 24.21 25.72
C GLU A 751 0.22 22.73 25.62
N SER A 752 0.63 22.31 24.43
CA SER A 752 1.10 20.94 24.15
C SER A 752 2.57 20.98 23.75
N THR A 753 3.36 20.06 24.29
CA THR A 753 4.75 19.87 23.93
C THR A 753 4.92 18.53 23.23
N ILE A 754 5.26 18.58 21.95
CA ILE A 754 5.49 17.43 21.12
C ILE A 754 6.98 17.18 20.95
N PHE A 755 7.42 15.95 21.24
CA PHE A 755 8.80 15.50 21.05
C PHE A 755 8.93 14.76 19.72
N LEU A 756 9.77 15.28 18.83
CA LEU A 756 9.95 14.83 17.45
C LEU A 756 11.32 14.18 17.30
N ARG A 757 11.36 12.84 17.39
CA ARG A 757 12.62 12.08 17.34
C ARG A 757 13.18 12.05 15.92
N GLY A 758 14.49 12.31 15.79
CA GLY A 758 15.17 12.33 14.49
C GLY A 758 15.11 13.68 13.77
N CYS A 759 14.33 14.63 14.29
CA CYS A 759 14.04 15.91 13.64
C CYS A 759 14.94 17.07 14.11
N GLY A 760 16.10 16.77 14.69
CA GLY A 760 17.03 17.79 15.19
C GLY A 760 18.03 18.27 14.12
N GLY A 761 18.96 19.14 14.51
CA GLY A 761 20.09 19.54 13.66
C GLY A 761 19.81 20.71 12.73
N PHE A 762 18.62 21.31 12.82
CA PHE A 762 18.21 22.47 12.02
C PHE A 762 18.67 23.81 12.61
N GLY A 763 19.58 23.85 13.59
CA GLY A 763 20.19 25.10 14.05
C GLY A 763 19.27 26.05 14.83
N GLY A 764 18.12 25.56 15.32
CA GLY A 764 17.20 26.32 16.18
C GLY A 764 17.69 26.50 17.63
N PRO A 765 16.91 27.23 18.46
CA PRO A 765 17.23 27.42 19.88
C PRO A 765 17.44 26.09 20.60
N LYS A 766 18.50 25.97 21.43
CA LYS A 766 18.81 24.72 22.15
C LYS A 766 17.98 24.51 23.43
N ARG A 767 17.36 25.57 23.93
CA ARG A 767 16.53 25.60 25.14
C ARG A 767 15.22 26.30 24.84
N GLY A 768 14.12 25.78 25.38
CA GLY A 768 12.82 26.44 25.30
C GLY A 768 12.75 27.61 26.27
N LYS A 769 11.86 28.57 25.98
CA LYS A 769 11.57 29.71 26.84
C LYS A 769 10.83 29.26 28.10
N ASP A 770 11.11 29.95 29.20
CA ASP A 770 10.30 29.83 30.41
C ASP A 770 8.97 30.57 30.22
N ARG A 771 7.86 29.88 30.48
CA ARG A 771 6.48 30.36 30.43
C ARG A 771 5.76 30.14 31.76
N GLY A 772 6.51 30.16 32.86
CA GLY A 772 5.96 30.07 34.21
C GLY A 772 5.36 28.69 34.47
N PRO A 773 4.09 28.59 34.94
CA PRO A 773 3.48 27.31 35.31
C PRO A 773 3.54 26.25 34.20
N ALA A 774 3.42 26.64 32.93
CA ALA A 774 3.43 25.72 31.79
C ALA A 774 4.77 25.01 31.56
N THR A 775 5.89 25.58 32.03
CA THR A 775 7.25 25.02 31.88
C THR A 775 7.93 24.71 33.21
N ALA A 776 7.24 24.87 34.32
CA ALA A 776 7.78 24.61 35.65
C ALA A 776 8.20 23.14 35.82
N ALA A 777 9.35 22.93 36.48
CA ALA A 777 9.90 21.59 36.69
C ALA A 777 9.09 20.76 37.71
N ASN A 778 8.41 21.42 38.66
CA ASN A 778 7.52 20.83 39.66
C ASN A 778 8.10 19.56 40.31
N VAL A 779 9.30 19.70 40.88
CA VAL A 779 10.00 18.59 41.52
C VAL A 779 9.26 18.20 42.81
N PRO A 780 8.89 16.92 43.01
CA PRO A 780 8.25 16.48 44.25
C PRO A 780 9.11 16.77 45.48
N PRO A 781 8.50 17.25 46.59
CA PRO A 781 9.19 17.42 47.86
C PRO A 781 9.83 16.12 48.37
N LYS A 782 10.98 16.22 49.05
CA LYS A 782 11.66 15.07 49.68
C LYS A 782 11.00 14.67 51.01
N ARG A 783 9.68 14.48 51.02
CA ARG A 783 8.84 14.02 52.15
C ARG A 783 7.72 13.12 51.64
N ALA A 784 7.04 12.41 52.54
CA ALA A 784 5.88 11.58 52.17
C ALA A 784 4.77 12.44 51.50
N PRO A 785 4.02 11.89 50.53
CA PRO A 785 2.84 12.55 49.96
C PRO A 785 1.80 12.86 51.04
N ASP A 786 1.10 13.99 50.89
CA ASP A 786 -0.01 14.35 51.76
C ASP A 786 -1.24 13.48 51.46
N VAL A 787 -1.46 13.15 50.19
CA VAL A 787 -2.55 12.30 49.73
C VAL A 787 -2.03 11.31 48.67
N VAL A 788 -2.52 10.08 48.73
CA VAL A 788 -2.28 9.05 47.72
C VAL A 788 -3.63 8.47 47.27
N VAL A 789 -3.90 8.54 45.97
CA VAL A 789 -5.11 7.97 45.36
C VAL A 789 -4.72 6.85 44.41
N GLU A 790 -5.35 5.69 44.58
CA GLU A 790 -5.20 4.57 43.66
C GLU A 790 -6.45 4.43 42.79
N GLU A 791 -6.26 4.36 41.47
CA GLU A 791 -7.34 4.16 40.50
C GLU A 791 -6.97 2.98 39.59
N LYS A 792 -7.75 1.91 39.66
CA LYS A 792 -7.60 0.78 38.75
C LYS A 792 -8.34 1.07 37.44
N THR A 793 -7.59 1.12 36.34
CA THR A 793 -8.15 1.27 34.99
C THR A 793 -8.82 -0.02 34.54
N THR A 794 -9.80 0.06 33.64
CA THR A 794 -10.37 -1.14 32.99
C THR A 794 -9.57 -1.52 31.74
N GLU A 795 -9.78 -2.72 31.22
CA GLU A 795 -9.17 -3.14 29.95
C GLU A 795 -9.71 -2.30 28.77
N GLU A 796 -10.98 -1.88 28.85
CA GLU A 796 -11.66 -1.06 27.85
C GLU A 796 -11.35 0.44 27.98
N GLN A 797 -10.58 0.87 28.98
CA GLN A 797 -10.43 2.29 29.32
C GLN A 797 -9.93 3.12 28.13
N ALA A 798 -8.97 2.60 27.37
CA ALA A 798 -8.48 3.26 26.15
C ALA A 798 -9.54 3.29 25.04
N ALA A 799 -10.33 2.23 24.89
CA ALA A 799 -11.39 2.12 23.90
C ALA A 799 -12.56 3.07 24.18
N ILE A 800 -12.82 3.39 25.45
CA ILE A 800 -13.82 4.39 25.87
C ILE A 800 -13.25 5.80 25.68
N TYR A 801 -12.06 6.08 26.24
CA TYR A 801 -11.47 7.42 26.22
C TYR A 801 -11.30 7.99 24.81
N ARG A 802 -10.86 7.16 23.84
CA ARG A 802 -10.69 7.58 22.44
C ARG A 802 -11.95 8.17 21.81
N LEU A 803 -13.13 7.77 22.27
CA LEU A 803 -14.40 8.29 21.77
C LEU A 803 -14.62 9.77 22.13
N SER A 804 -13.80 10.32 23.03
CA SER A 804 -13.78 11.75 23.34
C SER A 804 -13.00 12.59 22.33
N GLY A 805 -12.25 11.99 21.38
CA GLY A 805 -11.64 12.74 20.27
C GLY A 805 -10.27 12.24 19.79
N ASP A 806 -9.52 11.49 20.61
CA ASP A 806 -8.22 10.95 20.22
C ASP A 806 -8.36 9.55 19.59
N TYR A 807 -8.46 9.48 18.27
CA TYR A 807 -8.70 8.22 17.57
C TYR A 807 -7.42 7.44 17.19
N ASN A 808 -6.24 7.81 17.70
CA ASN A 808 -4.96 7.21 17.33
C ASN A 808 -4.97 5.66 17.52
N PRO A 809 -4.68 4.87 16.47
CA PRO A 809 -4.72 3.41 16.54
C PRO A 809 -3.77 2.79 17.58
N LEU A 810 -2.71 3.50 17.97
CA LEU A 810 -1.75 3.08 19.00
C LEU A 810 -2.41 2.58 20.30
N HIS A 811 -3.58 3.11 20.62
CA HIS A 811 -4.27 2.86 21.88
C HIS A 811 -5.25 1.68 21.84
N VAL A 812 -5.51 1.08 20.67
CA VAL A 812 -6.45 -0.04 20.53
C VAL A 812 -6.00 -1.16 19.58
N ASP A 813 -5.13 -0.86 18.61
CA ASP A 813 -4.65 -1.84 17.61
C ASP A 813 -3.26 -2.39 18.03
N PRO A 814 -3.16 -3.70 18.36
CA PRO A 814 -1.89 -4.32 18.73
C PRO A 814 -0.81 -4.25 17.64
N ALA A 815 -1.18 -4.32 16.36
CA ALA A 815 -0.22 -4.24 15.27
C ALA A 815 0.39 -2.84 15.19
N PHE A 816 -0.44 -1.81 15.31
CA PHE A 816 0.00 -0.42 15.31
C PHE A 816 0.82 -0.07 16.57
N ALA A 817 0.39 -0.57 17.74
CA ALA A 817 1.16 -0.42 18.98
C ALA A 817 2.57 -1.00 18.86
N LYS A 818 2.69 -2.19 18.24
CA LYS A 818 3.98 -2.84 17.97
C LYS A 818 4.86 -2.02 17.02
N MET A 819 4.28 -1.43 15.98
CA MET A 819 5.00 -0.51 15.08
C MET A 819 5.53 0.73 15.82
N GLY A 820 4.76 1.26 16.78
CA GLY A 820 5.19 2.37 17.65
C GLY A 820 6.21 2.00 18.72
N GLY A 821 6.64 0.74 18.79
CA GLY A 821 7.62 0.24 19.76
C GLY A 821 7.03 -0.25 21.09
N PHE A 822 5.71 -0.44 21.17
CA PHE A 822 5.03 -0.93 22.38
C PHE A 822 4.64 -2.41 22.24
N LYS A 823 4.68 -3.16 23.35
CA LYS A 823 4.35 -4.60 23.34
C LYS A 823 2.85 -4.89 23.21
N ALA A 824 2.02 -3.92 23.58
CA ALA A 824 0.57 -3.96 23.55
C ALA A 824 0.04 -2.52 23.43
N PRO A 825 -1.24 -2.32 23.06
CA PRO A 825 -1.88 -1.01 23.11
C PRO A 825 -1.76 -0.38 24.50
N ILE A 826 -1.38 0.89 24.54
CA ILE A 826 -1.19 1.65 25.78
C ILE A 826 -2.36 2.61 25.99
N LEU A 827 -2.61 2.99 27.24
CA LEU A 827 -3.56 4.05 27.57
C LEU A 827 -3.03 5.42 27.08
N HIS A 828 -3.93 6.28 26.63
CA HIS A 828 -3.59 7.65 26.22
C HIS A 828 -2.93 8.42 27.37
N GLY A 829 -1.89 9.20 27.08
CA GLY A 829 -1.30 10.15 28.04
C GLY A 829 -2.36 11.02 28.70
N LEU A 830 -3.23 11.60 27.87
CA LEU A 830 -4.30 12.48 28.32
C LEU A 830 -5.41 11.77 29.11
N CYS A 831 -5.55 10.44 28.97
CA CYS A 831 -6.48 9.66 29.78
C CYS A 831 -5.99 9.55 31.23
N PHE A 832 -4.72 9.15 31.44
CA PHE A 832 -4.18 9.08 32.79
C PHE A 832 -3.80 10.45 33.39
N PHE A 833 -3.66 11.48 32.56
CA PHE A 833 -3.74 12.88 32.99
C PHE A 833 -5.12 13.23 33.55
N GLY A 834 -6.20 12.84 32.87
CA GLY A 834 -7.56 13.06 33.35
C GLY A 834 -7.86 12.34 34.66
N ILE A 835 -7.40 11.08 34.80
CA ILE A 835 -7.52 10.31 36.04
C ILE A 835 -6.79 11.02 37.20
N ALA A 836 -5.54 11.44 37.00
CA ALA A 836 -4.77 12.15 38.03
C ALA A 836 -5.37 13.53 38.33
N GLY A 837 -5.83 14.28 37.32
CA GLY A 837 -6.48 15.57 37.49
C GLY A 837 -7.81 15.48 38.23
N LYS A 838 -8.61 14.43 37.97
CA LYS A 838 -9.80 14.10 38.77
C LYS A 838 -9.43 13.86 40.23
N ALA A 839 -8.37 13.09 40.50
CA ALA A 839 -7.89 12.86 41.87
C ALA A 839 -7.47 14.16 42.57
N VAL A 840 -6.76 15.05 41.88
CA VAL A 840 -6.40 16.38 42.42
C VAL A 840 -7.66 17.19 42.73
N TYR A 841 -8.62 17.22 41.81
CA TYR A 841 -9.88 17.96 41.99
C TYR A 841 -10.71 17.43 43.15
N GLU A 842 -10.89 16.11 43.27
CA GLU A 842 -11.65 15.50 44.38
C GLU A 842 -11.03 15.76 45.75
N GLN A 843 -9.70 15.86 45.83
CA GLN A 843 -8.99 15.99 47.10
C GLN A 843 -8.76 17.45 47.51
N PHE A 844 -8.61 18.36 46.54
CA PHE A 844 -8.19 19.74 46.81
C PHE A 844 -9.14 20.81 46.22
N GLY A 845 -10.15 20.42 45.45
CA GLY A 845 -11.13 21.31 44.85
C GLY A 845 -10.70 21.87 43.48
N PRO A 846 -11.41 22.92 43.00
CA PRO A 846 -11.16 23.54 41.71
C PRO A 846 -9.71 24.04 41.57
N PHE A 847 -9.12 23.82 40.40
CA PHE A 847 -7.81 24.36 40.03
C PHE A 847 -7.92 25.29 38.84
N LYS A 848 -7.12 26.35 38.86
CA LYS A 848 -6.97 27.29 37.76
C LYS A 848 -6.21 26.68 36.59
N ASN A 849 -5.17 25.92 36.87
CA ASN A 849 -4.39 25.26 35.84
C ASN A 849 -3.76 23.96 36.35
N ILE A 850 -3.34 23.11 35.41
CA ILE A 850 -2.68 21.84 35.66
C ILE A 850 -1.64 21.59 34.57
N LYS A 851 -0.45 21.14 34.99
CA LYS A 851 0.69 20.84 34.13
C LYS A 851 1.20 19.43 34.40
N VAL A 852 1.56 18.68 33.37
CA VAL A 852 2.20 17.36 33.49
C VAL A 852 3.31 17.13 32.46
N ARG A 853 4.25 16.24 32.77
CA ARG A 853 5.10 15.54 31.81
C ARG A 853 4.75 14.06 31.79
N PHE A 854 4.52 13.51 30.60
CA PHE A 854 4.33 12.07 30.40
C PHE A 854 5.69 11.37 30.51
N ALA A 855 5.86 10.56 31.55
CA ALA A 855 7.15 9.96 31.94
C ALA A 855 7.24 8.45 31.60
N GLY A 856 6.13 7.84 31.18
CA GLY A 856 6.07 6.44 30.82
C GLY A 856 4.70 6.08 30.24
N SER A 857 4.49 4.78 30.03
CA SER A 857 3.25 4.22 29.50
C SER A 857 2.47 3.45 30.57
N VAL A 858 1.15 3.41 30.40
CA VAL A 858 0.22 2.65 31.22
C VAL A 858 -0.50 1.67 30.30
N ILE A 859 -0.64 0.41 30.72
CA ILE A 859 -1.44 -0.58 29.99
C ILE A 859 -2.85 -0.58 30.58
N PRO A 860 -3.92 -0.54 29.77
CA PRO A 860 -5.30 -0.68 30.28
C PRO A 860 -5.44 -1.91 31.18
N GLY A 861 -6.15 -1.78 32.30
CA GLY A 861 -6.26 -2.79 33.35
C GLY A 861 -5.28 -2.60 34.53
N GLN A 862 -4.22 -1.80 34.35
CA GLN A 862 -3.26 -1.47 35.42
C GLN A 862 -3.80 -0.41 36.39
N THR A 863 -3.16 -0.31 37.55
CA THR A 863 -3.52 0.61 38.63
C THR A 863 -2.60 1.82 38.64
N LEU A 864 -3.18 3.01 38.54
CA LEU A 864 -2.48 4.27 38.71
C LEU A 864 -2.46 4.69 40.17
N VAL A 865 -1.28 5.01 40.69
CA VAL A 865 -1.10 5.58 42.04
C VAL A 865 -0.69 7.03 41.86
N THR A 866 -1.58 7.96 42.23
CA THR A 866 -1.34 9.40 42.18
C THR A 866 -0.94 9.89 43.56
N GLU A 867 0.31 10.36 43.68
CA GLU A 867 0.88 10.91 44.91
C GLU A 867 0.87 12.43 44.82
N MET A 868 0.36 13.11 45.86
CA MET A 868 0.09 14.55 45.86
C MET A 868 0.67 15.22 47.10
N TRP A 869 1.30 16.38 46.92
CA TRP A 869 1.87 17.23 47.97
C TRP A 869 1.31 18.64 47.83
N ARG A 870 0.70 19.16 48.89
CA ARG A 870 0.22 20.54 48.92
C ARG A 870 1.34 21.46 49.39
N GLU A 871 1.73 22.40 48.54
CA GLU A 871 2.71 23.45 48.80
C GLU A 871 2.03 24.80 48.58
N GLY A 872 1.40 25.33 49.63
CA GLY A 872 0.62 26.57 49.57
C GLY A 872 -0.66 26.42 48.73
N ASN A 873 -0.78 27.22 47.67
CA ASN A 873 -1.89 27.17 46.69
C ASN A 873 -1.61 26.21 45.53
N ARG A 874 -0.49 25.46 45.55
CA ARG A 874 -0.13 24.49 44.52
C ARG A 874 -0.20 23.07 45.07
N VAL A 875 -0.66 22.15 44.24
CA VAL A 875 -0.59 20.71 44.49
C VAL A 875 0.43 20.14 43.51
N ILE A 876 1.63 19.82 43.99
CA ILE A 876 2.61 19.06 43.21
C ILE A 876 2.16 17.61 43.21
N PHE A 877 2.22 16.93 42.07
CA PHE A 877 1.83 15.52 42.00
C PHE A 877 2.68 14.71 41.04
N GLN A 878 2.61 13.40 41.18
CA GLN A 878 3.15 12.44 40.23
C GLN A 878 2.25 11.21 40.17
N ALA A 879 2.34 10.44 39.10
CA ALA A 879 1.62 9.17 38.99
C ALA A 879 2.57 8.04 38.59
N LYS A 880 2.37 6.86 39.17
CA LYS A 880 3.12 5.63 38.85
C LYS A 880 2.16 4.45 38.64
N VAL A 881 2.62 3.46 37.90
CA VAL A 881 1.89 2.19 37.71
C VAL A 881 2.20 1.28 38.89
N LYS A 882 1.19 0.93 39.70
CA LYS A 882 1.33 0.15 40.93
C LYS A 882 2.04 -1.18 40.69
N GLU A 883 1.66 -1.87 39.61
CA GLU A 883 2.13 -3.22 39.28
C GLU A 883 3.60 -3.25 38.86
N THR A 884 4.15 -2.12 38.39
CA THR A 884 5.53 -2.08 37.86
C THR A 884 6.44 -1.11 38.61
N GLY A 885 5.88 -0.24 39.45
CA GLY A 885 6.59 0.87 40.09
C GLY A 885 7.06 1.97 39.13
N LYS A 886 6.79 1.85 37.82
CA LYS A 886 7.29 2.79 36.81
C LYS A 886 6.50 4.10 36.81
N PRO A 887 7.17 5.25 36.57
CA PRO A 887 6.49 6.53 36.49
C PRO A 887 5.63 6.63 35.23
N ALA A 888 4.45 7.22 35.36
CA ALA A 888 3.52 7.56 34.27
C ALA A 888 3.45 9.08 34.07
N ILE A 889 3.30 9.84 35.17
CA ILE A 889 3.33 11.31 35.20
C ILE A 889 4.45 11.77 36.12
N ALA A 890 5.23 12.76 35.66
CA ALA A 890 6.24 13.43 36.46
C ALA A 890 6.20 14.95 36.22
N GLY A 891 6.93 15.71 37.04
CA GLY A 891 7.09 17.16 36.89
C GLY A 891 5.75 17.89 36.77
N ALA A 892 4.79 17.50 37.61
CA ALA A 892 3.40 17.92 37.52
C ALA A 892 2.95 18.75 38.72
N ALA A 893 2.11 19.73 38.46
CA ALA A 893 1.45 20.51 39.51
C ALA A 893 0.12 21.06 39.01
N ALA A 894 -0.80 21.30 39.94
CA ALA A 894 -2.00 22.09 39.73
C ALA A 894 -2.00 23.32 40.63
N GLU A 895 -2.35 24.49 40.10
CA GLU A 895 -2.58 25.70 40.89
C GLU A 895 -4.06 25.79 41.26
N LEU A 896 -4.38 25.78 42.55
CA LEU A 896 -5.76 25.82 43.04
C LEU A 896 -6.40 27.18 42.75
N ALA A 897 -7.71 27.21 42.53
CA ALA A 897 -8.47 28.46 42.41
C ALA A 897 -8.44 29.24 43.73
N THR A 898 -8.38 30.57 43.67
CA THR A 898 -8.29 31.43 44.86
C THR A 898 -9.61 31.62 45.59
N ASP A 899 -10.75 31.30 44.95
CA ASP A 899 -12.09 31.30 45.53
C ASP A 899 -12.56 29.85 45.80
N PRO A 900 -12.97 29.49 47.04
CA PRO A 900 -13.58 28.20 47.35
C PRO A 900 -14.84 27.88 46.52
N ALA A 901 -15.55 28.90 46.01
CA ALA A 901 -16.70 28.76 45.12
C ALA A 901 -16.32 28.53 43.65
N GLY A 902 -15.03 28.47 43.33
CA GLY A 902 -14.53 28.10 42.00
C GLY A 902 -14.64 29.19 40.92
N LYS A 903 -14.94 30.45 41.26
CA LYS A 903 -14.81 31.56 40.30
C LYS A 903 -13.32 31.80 40.00
N LEU A 904 -12.95 31.65 38.73
CA LEU A 904 -11.57 31.78 38.24
C LEU A 904 -11.14 33.20 37.97
#